data_AF-A0A9P1AVV3-F1
#
_entry.id   AF-A0A9P1AVV3-F1
#
_cell.length_a   1.000
_cell.length_b   1.000
_cell.length_c   1.000
_cell.angle_alpha   90.00
_cell.angle_beta   90.00
_cell.angle_gamma   90.00
#
_symmetry.space_group_name_H-M   'P 1'
#
loop_
_entity.id
_entity.type
_entity.pdbx_description
1 polymer ?
#
loop_
_entity_poly.entity_id
_entity_poly.type
_entity_poly.pdbx_seq_one_letter_code
_entity_poly.pdbx_strand_id
1 'polypeptide(L)'
;MAMYIVWQNWEDVGFERLIKDSSLQEAVSQMKPNRSGLILILNKHALNMTFNWLCNTQHLKGVHENSYIVTLDQEASSALEKTWPNVAQINIVVPGLKDPFNYGDGYYQLFYLFRANLARAILHYDRSFWMIQQDTFWNDSLLNIDIQEDQGFDIVFDRASDKGPLIAGGYYHAKPTSNAKEYFAKLAKDISWWYAPDNAYMTSLCEISGIAKCGRLSFDLITNWQWLQGISGVPPKFIQFDGETKLGGKLAKMRSIGFYFLADDQSTCNTTSVENTKYILESRIAQWDKVASSSHQQFKMYQDIVDLFYSTRIGATMRQSLITLGVVLAFVCLVEGGVIRSEYEKWTNVRGNDFAPAPPKYKMLRYAKKVMNAPENRKMSCFACTFAVDGVQTLIAQNSTDDEIADFLVNMCDLLEVEQPHVCKNIIYAFKDEVVFVLERSVFTPDEICGAFIANCGHSDKPLTHMWNITIPGGKPPIRPWPKIPDNKPTFKVLHLSDIHIDHQYVVGTEAYCQLDSALGTYAMCCRDYSQDSQGNPTSFKDKQIYVPAGPWGMPYLCDLPYQTFESAIKHISKTFKDLDYIIITGDFEAHDSWDYTEDLTRENMDNMTNVFLEYFPNVPVYVSIGNHEGVPQDAMAPHTMPEYDKRGPQWLYKIMSDMWSHWIPKEALDTVQYRASYTVYPKPGLKLISLNTIYCSEFNFYLYVNEVDPDATLEWLIEELVDSEKKGELVHIISHIPPGDNYCLKGWSWNFFEIVKRFENTIAQMFYGHTHYDQFMVYYDMDDPNRRPFHFNWISPSLTTYDFLNPAFRIYEVDGGYDGATYTVKEAKTYFANVTEANMKNKEPEWVLSYDTKEHYEMADFSPQSWSDLSDKLWSNTTMFRDYVRRFYRNHYNNECYTDYKCRYTFVCDIKKGRSYDESFCDHLKR
;
A
#
# COMPACT_ATOMS: atom_id res chain seq x y z
N MET A 1 -17.04 -11.18 -0.69
CA MET A 1 -18.13 -12.00 -1.27
C MET A 1 -18.18 -13.41 -0.68
N ALA A 2 -17.06 -14.14 -0.54
CA ALA A 2 -17.06 -15.51 0.04
C ALA A 2 -17.61 -15.60 1.48
N MET A 3 -17.20 -14.70 2.38
CA MET A 3 -17.72 -14.67 3.76
C MET A 3 -19.21 -14.35 3.85
N TYR A 4 -19.79 -13.69 2.84
CA TYR A 4 -21.23 -13.45 2.79
C TYR A 4 -22.01 -14.77 2.65
N ILE A 5 -21.50 -15.73 1.87
CA ILE A 5 -22.10 -17.07 1.75
C ILE A 5 -22.04 -17.80 3.10
N VAL A 6 -20.92 -17.70 3.81
CA VAL A 6 -20.75 -18.26 5.16
C VAL A 6 -21.78 -17.66 6.12
N TRP A 7 -21.98 -16.34 6.09
CA TRP A 7 -22.95 -15.67 6.96
C TRP A 7 -24.41 -16.01 6.63
N GLN A 8 -24.75 -16.09 5.34
CA GLN A 8 -26.11 -16.45 4.90
C GLN A 8 -26.49 -17.88 5.27
N ASN A 9 -25.52 -18.79 5.35
CA ASN A 9 -25.74 -20.21 5.62
C ASN A 9 -25.13 -20.65 6.98
N TRP A 10 -24.81 -19.70 7.86
CA TRP A 10 -24.12 -19.95 9.12
C TRP A 10 -24.90 -20.90 10.03
N GLU A 11 -26.21 -20.65 10.15
CA GLU A 11 -27.10 -21.46 10.98
C GLU A 11 -27.20 -22.90 10.47
N ASP A 12 -27.03 -23.12 9.16
CA ASP A 12 -27.10 -24.44 8.56
C ASP A 12 -25.93 -25.34 8.99
N VAL A 13 -24.79 -24.76 9.36
CA VAL A 13 -23.58 -25.51 9.76
C VAL A 13 -23.18 -25.25 11.21
N GLY A 14 -24.04 -24.59 11.97
CA GLY A 14 -23.77 -24.16 13.34
C GLY A 14 -23.73 -25.31 14.33
N PHE A 15 -22.81 -25.22 15.31
CA PHE A 15 -22.65 -26.22 16.37
C PHE A 15 -23.96 -26.59 17.08
N GLU A 16 -24.79 -25.60 17.43
CA GLU A 16 -26.07 -25.80 18.13
C GLU A 16 -27.08 -26.62 17.32
N ARG A 17 -27.05 -26.50 15.98
CA ARG A 17 -27.86 -27.32 15.09
C ARG A 17 -27.34 -28.76 15.09
N LEU A 18 -26.02 -28.94 14.94
CA LEU A 18 -25.40 -30.26 14.84
C LEU A 18 -25.63 -31.10 16.09
N ILE A 19 -25.49 -30.55 17.29
CA ILE A 19 -25.72 -31.32 18.53
C ILE A 19 -27.19 -31.72 18.73
N LYS A 20 -28.14 -31.05 18.07
CA LYS A 20 -29.58 -31.36 18.10
C LYS A 20 -30.01 -32.27 16.94
N ASP A 21 -29.11 -32.56 16.01
CA ASP A 21 -29.41 -33.44 14.88
C ASP A 21 -29.59 -34.89 15.35
N SER A 22 -30.75 -35.47 15.02
CA SER A 22 -31.10 -36.82 15.48
C SER A 22 -30.22 -37.91 14.87
N SER A 23 -29.77 -37.73 13.61
CA SER A 23 -28.91 -38.70 12.94
C SER A 23 -27.51 -38.70 13.56
N LEU A 24 -26.99 -37.53 13.91
CA LEU A 24 -25.74 -37.43 14.66
C LEU A 24 -25.86 -38.05 16.06
N GLN A 25 -26.93 -37.75 16.81
CA GLN A 25 -27.18 -38.32 18.14
C GLN A 25 -27.26 -39.85 18.13
N GLU A 26 -27.95 -40.43 17.14
CA GLU A 26 -28.02 -41.87 16.98
C GLU A 26 -26.64 -42.47 16.67
N ALA A 27 -25.90 -41.89 15.72
CA ALA A 27 -24.59 -42.39 15.33
C ALA A 27 -23.56 -42.35 16.48
N VAL A 28 -23.47 -41.23 17.22
CA VAL A 28 -22.54 -41.12 18.37
C VAL A 28 -22.93 -42.04 19.53
N SER A 29 -24.21 -42.39 19.67
CA SER A 29 -24.66 -43.39 20.65
C SER A 29 -24.16 -44.80 20.32
N GLN A 30 -24.00 -45.11 19.03
CA GLN A 30 -23.48 -46.39 18.54
C GLN A 30 -21.94 -46.44 18.52
N MET A 31 -21.26 -45.29 18.55
CA MET A 31 -19.80 -45.22 18.66
C MET A 31 -19.33 -45.77 20.01
N LYS A 32 -18.37 -46.70 19.96
CA LYS A 32 -17.79 -47.32 21.17
C LYS A 32 -16.84 -46.34 21.87
N PRO A 33 -16.93 -46.15 23.20
CA PRO A 33 -16.05 -45.21 23.92
C PRO A 33 -14.55 -45.52 23.78
N ASN A 34 -14.19 -46.81 23.68
CA ASN A 34 -12.79 -47.27 23.62
C ASN A 34 -12.26 -47.46 22.20
N ARG A 35 -12.99 -47.02 21.17
CA ARG A 35 -12.58 -47.15 19.76
C ARG A 35 -12.98 -45.91 18.99
N SER A 36 -12.04 -45.33 18.25
CA SER A 36 -12.31 -44.11 17.49
C SER A 36 -13.15 -44.40 16.24
N GLY A 37 -14.19 -43.60 16.01
CA GLY A 37 -14.95 -43.63 14.76
C GLY A 37 -14.16 -43.04 13.60
N LEU A 38 -14.40 -43.50 12.38
CA LEU A 38 -13.84 -42.94 11.15
C LEU A 38 -14.90 -42.07 10.48
N ILE A 39 -14.70 -40.76 10.45
CA ILE A 39 -15.67 -39.77 9.98
C ILE A 39 -15.29 -39.30 8.59
N LEU A 40 -16.21 -39.45 7.64
CA LEU A 40 -16.05 -39.07 6.25
C LEU A 40 -17.23 -38.22 5.82
N ILE A 41 -17.01 -37.14 5.07
CA ILE A 41 -18.08 -36.21 4.66
C ILE A 41 -18.21 -36.23 3.14
N LEU A 42 -19.44 -36.39 2.63
CA LEU A 42 -19.72 -36.28 1.19
C LEU A 42 -21.02 -35.54 0.87
N ASN A 43 -21.05 -35.00 -0.34
CA ASN A 43 -22.28 -34.74 -1.09
C ASN A 43 -22.36 -35.71 -2.28
N LYS A 44 -23.44 -35.64 -3.05
CA LYS A 44 -23.69 -36.47 -4.23
C LYS A 44 -22.55 -36.51 -5.25
N HIS A 45 -21.78 -35.43 -5.36
CA HIS A 45 -20.70 -35.31 -6.34
C HIS A 45 -19.44 -36.08 -5.92
N ALA A 46 -19.34 -36.48 -4.66
CA ALA A 46 -18.25 -37.29 -4.13
C ALA A 46 -18.63 -38.78 -3.96
N LEU A 47 -19.82 -39.21 -4.39
CA LEU A 47 -20.28 -40.60 -4.26
C LEU A 47 -19.33 -41.61 -4.90
N ASN A 48 -18.93 -41.39 -6.16
CA ASN A 48 -18.06 -42.33 -6.86
C ASN A 48 -16.67 -42.44 -6.22
N MET A 49 -16.14 -41.34 -5.67
CA MET A 49 -14.89 -41.37 -4.91
C MET A 49 -15.05 -42.15 -3.60
N THR A 50 -16.17 -41.95 -2.90
CA THR A 50 -16.49 -42.66 -1.65
C THR A 50 -16.68 -44.15 -1.88
N PHE A 51 -17.39 -44.56 -2.94
CA PHE A 51 -17.55 -45.96 -3.31
C PHE A 51 -16.23 -46.61 -3.73
N ASN A 52 -15.36 -45.86 -4.41
CA ASN A 52 -14.00 -46.30 -4.70
C ASN A 52 -13.21 -46.60 -3.42
N TRP A 53 -13.30 -45.73 -2.41
CA TRP A 53 -12.68 -45.93 -1.10
C TRP A 53 -13.29 -47.09 -0.31
N LEU A 54 -14.62 -47.29 -0.37
CA LEU A 54 -15.27 -48.45 0.25
C LEU A 54 -14.79 -49.77 -0.35
N CYS A 55 -14.65 -49.84 -1.68
CA CYS A 55 -14.08 -51.01 -2.35
C CYS A 55 -12.61 -51.24 -2.01
N ASN A 56 -11.82 -50.17 -1.92
CA ASN A 56 -10.44 -50.25 -1.45
C ASN A 56 -10.37 -50.92 -0.07
N THR A 57 -11.18 -50.45 0.87
CA THR A 57 -11.09 -50.83 2.29
C THR A 57 -11.91 -52.05 2.69
N GLN A 58 -12.67 -52.66 1.78
CA GLN A 58 -13.60 -53.76 2.07
C GLN A 58 -12.94 -54.97 2.75
N HIS A 59 -11.66 -55.22 2.44
CA HIS A 59 -10.90 -56.33 3.00
C HIS A 59 -10.24 -56.01 4.35
N LEU A 60 -10.25 -54.74 4.79
CA LEU A 60 -9.66 -54.28 6.04
C LEU A 60 -10.67 -54.40 7.18
N LYS A 61 -10.50 -55.43 8.01
CA LYS A 61 -11.42 -55.75 9.10
C LYS A 61 -11.60 -54.57 10.06
N GLY A 62 -12.85 -54.21 10.35
CA GLY A 62 -13.18 -53.16 11.29
C GLY A 62 -13.21 -51.75 10.69
N VAL A 63 -12.82 -51.53 9.43
CA VAL A 63 -12.89 -50.19 8.83
C VAL A 63 -14.36 -49.80 8.61
N HIS A 64 -15.13 -50.59 7.88
CA HIS A 64 -16.54 -50.27 7.56
C HIS A 64 -17.42 -50.25 8.81
N GLU A 65 -17.20 -51.16 9.76
CA GLU A 65 -17.98 -51.25 11.01
C GLU A 65 -17.73 -50.08 11.97
N ASN A 66 -16.69 -49.28 11.75
CA ASN A 66 -16.39 -48.08 12.53
C ASN A 66 -16.42 -46.81 11.66
N SER A 67 -16.91 -46.91 10.42
CA SER A 67 -17.05 -45.77 9.52
C SER A 67 -18.42 -45.14 9.63
N TYR A 68 -18.45 -43.83 9.80
CA TYR A 68 -19.64 -43.01 9.90
C TYR A 68 -19.59 -41.95 8.80
N ILE A 69 -20.39 -42.16 7.77
CA ILE A 69 -20.38 -41.33 6.58
C ILE A 69 -21.44 -40.24 6.69
N VAL A 70 -21.00 -38.98 6.76
CA VAL A 70 -21.85 -37.80 6.83
C VAL A 70 -22.28 -37.39 5.44
N THR A 71 -23.58 -37.51 5.14
CA THR A 71 -24.15 -37.11 3.85
C THR A 71 -24.78 -35.72 3.95
N LEU A 72 -24.35 -34.82 3.08
CA LEU A 72 -24.78 -33.41 3.07
C LEU A 72 -26.08 -33.16 2.28
N ASP A 73 -26.58 -34.18 1.58
CA ASP A 73 -27.80 -34.12 0.77
C ASP A 73 -28.51 -35.49 0.72
N GLN A 74 -29.80 -35.44 0.38
CA GLN A 74 -30.66 -36.62 0.37
C GLN A 74 -30.31 -37.63 -0.74
N GLU A 75 -29.73 -37.17 -1.85
CA GLU A 75 -29.36 -38.01 -2.98
C GLU A 75 -28.16 -38.91 -2.59
N ALA A 76 -27.16 -38.32 -1.92
CA ALA A 76 -26.04 -39.04 -1.34
C ALA A 76 -26.48 -40.06 -0.27
N SER A 77 -27.38 -39.66 0.64
CA SER A 77 -27.94 -40.57 1.67
C SER A 77 -28.65 -41.77 1.03
N SER A 78 -29.55 -41.52 0.08
CA SER A 78 -30.33 -42.59 -0.57
C SER A 78 -29.44 -43.53 -1.39
N ALA A 79 -28.41 -43.00 -2.06
CA ALA A 79 -27.47 -43.80 -2.83
C ALA A 79 -26.58 -44.69 -1.94
N LEU A 80 -26.12 -44.15 -0.80
CA LEU A 80 -25.31 -44.89 0.16
C LEU A 80 -26.13 -46.00 0.83
N GLU A 81 -27.34 -45.70 1.31
CA GLU A 81 -28.24 -46.68 1.94
C GLU A 81 -28.57 -47.83 0.99
N LYS A 82 -28.77 -47.54 -0.29
CA LYS A 82 -29.04 -48.56 -1.31
C LYS A 82 -27.84 -49.47 -1.60
N THR A 83 -26.63 -48.90 -1.64
CA THR A 83 -25.45 -49.59 -2.19
C THR A 83 -24.58 -50.21 -1.09
N TRP A 84 -24.52 -49.58 0.08
CA TRP A 84 -23.72 -49.99 1.24
C TRP A 84 -24.53 -49.89 2.55
N PRO A 85 -25.64 -50.65 2.70
CA PRO A 85 -26.56 -50.53 3.84
C PRO A 85 -25.94 -50.86 5.21
N ASN A 86 -24.78 -51.50 5.22
CA ASN A 86 -24.08 -51.93 6.44
C ASN A 86 -23.07 -50.89 6.96
N VAL A 87 -22.86 -49.78 6.23
CA VAL A 87 -22.00 -48.67 6.67
C VAL A 87 -22.87 -47.63 7.37
N ALA A 88 -22.48 -47.19 8.57
CA ALA A 88 -23.26 -46.22 9.31
C ALA A 88 -23.27 -44.86 8.59
N GLN A 89 -24.45 -44.24 8.51
CA GLN A 89 -24.65 -42.95 7.86
C GLN A 89 -25.14 -41.89 8.86
N ILE A 90 -24.71 -40.66 8.66
CA ILE A 90 -25.15 -39.48 9.41
C ILE A 90 -25.72 -38.50 8.39
N ASN A 91 -27.05 -38.46 8.24
CA ASN A 91 -27.68 -37.62 7.23
C ASN A 91 -27.92 -36.21 7.77
N ILE A 92 -27.08 -35.24 7.38
CA ILE A 92 -27.18 -33.84 7.78
C ILE A 92 -27.32 -32.99 6.51
N VAL A 93 -28.55 -32.70 6.10
CA VAL A 93 -28.80 -31.94 4.89
C VAL A 93 -28.39 -30.48 5.06
N VAL A 94 -27.40 -30.04 4.28
CA VAL A 94 -26.88 -28.67 4.25
C VAL A 94 -27.11 -28.08 2.85
N PRO A 95 -28.16 -27.26 2.64
CA PRO A 95 -28.52 -26.76 1.31
C PRO A 95 -27.37 -26.05 0.57
N GLY A 96 -26.53 -25.30 1.29
CA GLY A 96 -25.37 -24.61 0.73
C GLY A 96 -24.21 -25.52 0.32
N LEU A 97 -24.20 -26.81 0.68
CA LEU A 97 -23.10 -27.75 0.39
C LEU A 97 -23.52 -28.93 -0.52
N LYS A 98 -24.73 -28.89 -1.08
CA LYS A 98 -25.26 -29.95 -1.94
C LYS A 98 -24.63 -30.00 -3.34
N ASP A 99 -24.14 -28.86 -3.83
CA ASP A 99 -23.60 -28.67 -5.18
C ASP A 99 -22.05 -28.70 -5.15
N PRO A 100 -21.36 -28.85 -6.30
CA PRO A 100 -19.91 -28.85 -6.33
C PRO A 100 -19.35 -27.49 -5.92
N PHE A 101 -18.35 -27.51 -5.05
CA PHE A 101 -17.63 -26.32 -4.59
C PHE A 101 -16.13 -26.46 -4.88
N ASN A 102 -15.49 -25.34 -5.22
CA ASN A 102 -14.08 -25.25 -5.59
C ASN A 102 -13.29 -24.47 -4.54
N TYR A 103 -12.01 -24.80 -4.42
CA TYR A 103 -11.07 -24.02 -3.62
C TYR A 103 -11.09 -22.54 -4.07
N GLY A 104 -11.30 -21.62 -3.13
CA GLY A 104 -11.45 -20.19 -3.44
C GLY A 104 -12.90 -19.67 -3.43
N ASP A 105 -13.92 -20.53 -3.40
CA ASP A 105 -15.33 -20.10 -3.27
C ASP A 105 -15.81 -20.03 -1.80
N GLY A 106 -16.96 -19.38 -1.55
CA GLY A 106 -17.54 -19.23 -0.21
C GLY A 106 -18.22 -20.50 0.32
N TYR A 107 -18.59 -21.44 -0.55
CA TYR A 107 -19.16 -22.73 -0.15
C TYR A 107 -18.07 -23.68 0.36
N TYR A 108 -16.85 -23.58 -0.17
CA TYR A 108 -15.66 -24.25 0.34
C TYR A 108 -15.34 -23.80 1.78
N GLN A 109 -15.45 -22.50 2.05
CA GLN A 109 -15.30 -21.96 3.41
C GLN A 109 -16.43 -22.42 4.34
N LEU A 110 -17.67 -22.48 3.83
CA LEU A 110 -18.80 -23.02 4.57
C LEU A 110 -18.60 -24.51 4.92
N PHE A 111 -17.97 -25.28 4.02
CA PHE A 111 -17.58 -26.67 4.27
C PHE A 111 -16.53 -26.80 5.38
N TYR A 112 -15.51 -25.96 5.40
CA TYR A 112 -14.51 -25.93 6.48
C TYR A 112 -15.13 -25.61 7.84
N LEU A 113 -16.03 -24.63 7.88
CA LEU A 113 -16.78 -24.31 9.08
C LEU A 113 -17.64 -25.49 9.55
N PHE A 114 -18.35 -26.14 8.63
CA PHE A 114 -19.11 -27.36 8.93
C PHE A 114 -18.21 -28.44 9.53
N ARG A 115 -17.04 -28.68 8.93
CA ARG A 115 -16.07 -29.68 9.38
C ARG A 115 -15.56 -29.39 10.80
N ALA A 116 -15.24 -28.13 11.10
CA ALA A 116 -14.82 -27.72 12.45
C ALA A 116 -15.95 -27.85 13.48
N ASN A 117 -17.18 -27.45 13.13
CA ASN A 117 -18.34 -27.58 14.03
C ASN A 117 -18.75 -29.05 14.22
N LEU A 118 -18.61 -29.90 13.21
CA LEU A 118 -18.87 -31.34 13.29
C LEU A 118 -17.87 -32.02 14.23
N ALA A 119 -16.57 -31.71 14.10
CA ALA A 119 -15.55 -32.17 15.02
C ALA A 119 -15.89 -31.80 16.47
N ARG A 120 -16.24 -30.52 16.69
CA ARG A 120 -16.71 -30.03 17.99
C ARG A 120 -17.95 -30.77 18.50
N ALA A 121 -18.92 -31.06 17.63
CA ALA A 121 -20.16 -31.77 17.98
C ALA A 121 -19.92 -33.24 18.38
N ILE A 122 -19.01 -33.95 17.72
CA ILE A 122 -18.68 -35.33 18.09
C ILE A 122 -17.96 -35.38 19.45
N LEU A 123 -17.01 -34.46 19.67
CA LEU A 123 -16.31 -34.37 20.97
C LEU A 123 -17.25 -33.97 22.11
N HIS A 124 -18.32 -33.23 21.83
CA HIS A 124 -19.35 -32.90 22.82
C HIS A 124 -19.98 -34.16 23.45
N TYR A 125 -20.14 -35.24 22.67
CA TYR A 125 -20.67 -36.54 23.14
C TYR A 125 -19.61 -37.49 23.72
N ASP A 126 -18.42 -36.98 24.04
CA ASP A 126 -17.30 -37.75 24.58
C ASP A 126 -16.93 -38.95 23.69
N ARG A 127 -16.85 -38.72 22.38
CA ARG A 127 -16.39 -39.71 21.39
C ARG A 127 -15.08 -39.27 20.76
N SER A 128 -14.12 -40.19 20.70
CA SER A 128 -12.90 -40.00 19.91
C SER A 128 -13.16 -40.37 18.45
N PHE A 129 -12.52 -39.68 17.51
CA PHE A 129 -12.71 -39.94 16.10
C PHE A 129 -11.47 -39.59 15.27
N TRP A 130 -11.39 -40.21 14.09
CA TRP A 130 -10.55 -39.80 12.99
C TRP A 130 -11.38 -39.06 11.96
N MET A 131 -10.99 -37.86 11.57
CA MET A 131 -11.45 -37.25 10.33
C MET A 131 -10.64 -37.87 9.18
N ILE A 132 -11.31 -38.31 8.12
CA ILE A 132 -10.68 -38.97 6.96
C ILE A 132 -11.26 -38.42 5.64
N GLN A 133 -10.56 -38.67 4.52
CA GLN A 133 -10.99 -38.26 3.18
C GLN A 133 -11.08 -39.45 2.21
N GLN A 134 -12.10 -39.46 1.35
CA GLN A 134 -12.38 -40.53 0.39
C GLN A 134 -11.35 -40.67 -0.75
N ASP A 135 -10.43 -39.72 -0.92
CA ASP A 135 -9.47 -39.64 -2.01
C ASP A 135 -8.08 -40.17 -1.63
N THR A 136 -8.05 -41.12 -0.70
CA THR A 136 -6.84 -41.73 -0.17
C THR A 136 -6.85 -43.24 -0.38
N PHE A 137 -5.73 -43.79 -0.82
CA PHE A 137 -5.54 -45.24 -0.85
C PHE A 137 -5.09 -45.77 0.51
N TRP A 138 -5.73 -46.84 0.99
CA TRP A 138 -5.44 -47.47 2.28
C TRP A 138 -4.78 -48.84 2.07
N ASN A 139 -3.52 -48.98 2.47
CA ASN A 139 -2.83 -50.27 2.50
C ASN A 139 -2.98 -51.00 3.85
N ASP A 140 -3.31 -50.25 4.91
CA ASP A 140 -3.54 -50.73 6.27
C ASP A 140 -4.70 -49.94 6.89
N SER A 141 -5.16 -50.34 8.08
CA SER A 141 -6.21 -49.65 8.82
C SER A 141 -5.65 -48.58 9.74
N LEU A 142 -6.21 -47.36 9.71
CA LEU A 142 -5.88 -46.31 10.69
C LEU A 142 -6.15 -46.76 12.13
N LEU A 143 -7.07 -47.71 12.33
CA LEU A 143 -7.41 -48.26 13.64
C LEU A 143 -6.32 -49.15 14.23
N ASN A 144 -5.34 -49.57 13.41
CA ASN A 144 -4.16 -50.34 13.82
C ASN A 144 -2.97 -49.44 14.18
N ILE A 145 -3.07 -48.13 13.96
CA ILE A 145 -2.00 -47.19 14.31
C ILE A 145 -2.07 -46.97 15.82
N ASP A 146 -0.98 -47.29 16.50
CA ASP A 146 -0.87 -47.07 17.94
C ASP A 146 -0.67 -45.57 18.22
N ILE A 147 -1.76 -44.89 18.59
CA ILE A 147 -1.75 -43.50 19.06
C ILE A 147 -1.65 -43.45 20.60
N GLN A 148 -1.63 -44.62 21.27
CA GLN A 148 -1.58 -44.72 22.74
C GLN A 148 -0.16 -44.71 23.29
N GLU A 149 0.84 -45.13 22.51
CA GLU A 149 2.25 -45.05 22.93
C GLU A 149 2.85 -43.62 22.87
N ASP A 150 2.21 -42.66 22.19
CA ASP A 150 2.73 -41.29 22.04
C ASP A 150 2.01 -40.25 22.94
N GLN A 151 2.62 -40.01 24.11
CA GLN A 151 2.72 -38.72 24.82
C GLN A 151 1.46 -37.85 25.08
N GLY A 152 0.28 -38.41 25.36
CA GLY A 152 -0.82 -37.62 25.94
C GLY A 152 -1.30 -36.44 25.08
N PHE A 153 -1.20 -36.56 23.76
CA PHE A 153 -1.72 -35.57 22.81
C PHE A 153 -3.25 -35.55 22.80
N ASP A 154 -3.81 -34.34 22.68
CA ASP A 154 -5.24 -34.03 22.54
C ASP A 154 -5.73 -34.31 21.11
N ILE A 155 -4.90 -33.94 20.12
CA ILE A 155 -5.19 -34.08 18.68
C ILE A 155 -3.91 -34.53 17.97
N VAL A 156 -3.99 -35.39 16.97
CA VAL A 156 -2.86 -35.82 16.15
C VAL A 156 -3.17 -35.62 14.67
N PHE A 157 -2.30 -34.91 13.95
CA PHE A 157 -2.52 -34.52 12.55
C PHE A 157 -1.58 -35.23 11.56
N ASP A 158 -2.03 -35.36 10.32
CA ASP A 158 -1.18 -35.63 9.16
C ASP A 158 -0.32 -34.41 8.76
N ARG A 159 0.73 -34.68 7.98
CA ARG A 159 1.71 -33.66 7.56
C ARG A 159 1.61 -33.41 6.06
N ALA A 160 1.76 -32.15 5.66
CA ALA A 160 1.76 -31.77 4.25
C ALA A 160 3.07 -32.16 3.52
N SER A 161 4.17 -32.28 4.27
CA SER A 161 5.51 -32.63 3.76
C SER A 161 6.32 -33.40 4.80
N ASP A 162 7.37 -34.08 4.33
CA ASP A 162 8.42 -34.67 5.15
C ASP A 162 9.21 -33.61 5.94
N LYS A 163 9.17 -32.34 5.51
CA LYS A 163 9.79 -31.18 6.17
C LYS A 163 8.76 -30.23 6.78
N GLY A 164 9.15 -29.55 7.85
CA GLY A 164 8.36 -28.49 8.49
C GLY A 164 7.12 -28.94 9.29
N PRO A 165 6.45 -28.00 10.00
CA PRO A 165 5.34 -28.27 10.90
C PRO A 165 3.94 -28.25 10.25
N LEU A 166 3.84 -27.99 8.94
CA LEU A 166 2.57 -27.74 8.25
C LEU A 166 1.64 -28.97 8.30
N ILE A 167 0.43 -28.75 8.80
CA ILE A 167 -0.64 -29.74 8.83
C ILE A 167 -1.27 -29.83 7.44
N ALA A 168 -1.40 -31.04 6.88
CA ALA A 168 -2.17 -31.25 5.66
C ALA A 168 -3.67 -31.07 5.95
N GLY A 169 -4.12 -31.57 7.10
CA GLY A 169 -5.46 -31.37 7.62
C GLY A 169 -6.48 -32.27 6.94
N GLY A 170 -6.05 -33.22 6.10
CA GLY A 170 -6.91 -34.22 5.50
C GLY A 170 -7.29 -35.31 6.50
N TYR A 171 -6.32 -35.70 7.33
CA TYR A 171 -6.44 -36.74 8.34
C TYR A 171 -6.04 -36.23 9.72
N TYR A 172 -6.92 -36.42 10.71
CA TYR A 172 -6.56 -36.14 12.09
C TYR A 172 -7.37 -36.95 13.09
N HIS A 173 -6.74 -37.31 14.21
CA HIS A 173 -7.35 -37.95 15.36
C HIS A 173 -7.62 -36.92 16.45
N ALA A 174 -8.83 -36.91 17.01
CA ALA A 174 -9.16 -36.04 18.14
C ALA A 174 -9.74 -36.84 19.31
N LYS A 175 -9.23 -36.59 20.51
CA LYS A 175 -9.74 -37.15 21.78
C LYS A 175 -10.72 -36.17 22.43
N PRO A 176 -11.73 -36.63 23.17
CA PRO A 176 -12.72 -35.77 23.82
C PRO A 176 -12.18 -35.08 25.09
N THR A 177 -11.01 -34.44 25.00
CA THR A 177 -10.46 -33.63 26.08
C THR A 177 -11.06 -32.23 26.05
N SER A 178 -11.04 -31.52 27.18
CA SER A 178 -11.49 -30.13 27.25
C SER A 178 -10.74 -29.23 26.26
N ASN A 179 -9.43 -29.47 26.13
CA ASN A 179 -8.53 -28.79 25.21
C ASN A 179 -8.91 -28.99 23.73
N ALA A 180 -9.19 -30.24 23.32
CA ALA A 180 -9.62 -30.51 21.95
C ALA A 180 -10.98 -29.87 21.64
N LYS A 181 -11.92 -29.88 22.59
CA LYS A 181 -13.23 -29.20 22.44
C LYS A 181 -13.05 -27.69 22.26
N GLU A 182 -12.15 -27.07 23.03
CA GLU A 182 -11.83 -25.65 22.93
C GLU A 182 -11.11 -25.31 21.61
N TYR A 183 -10.18 -26.15 21.19
CA TYR A 183 -9.46 -26.01 19.92
C TYR A 183 -10.42 -25.94 18.73
N PHE A 184 -11.35 -26.89 18.58
CA PHE A 184 -12.30 -26.87 17.48
C PHE A 184 -13.35 -25.77 17.60
N ALA A 185 -13.68 -25.32 18.82
CA ALA A 185 -14.51 -24.14 19.03
C ALA A 185 -13.82 -22.85 18.56
N LYS A 186 -12.52 -22.70 18.86
CA LYS A 186 -11.70 -21.58 18.39
C LYS A 186 -11.51 -21.63 16.87
N LEU A 187 -11.21 -22.79 16.30
CA LEU A 187 -11.11 -23.01 14.85
C LEU A 187 -12.40 -22.62 14.13
N ALA A 188 -13.56 -23.11 14.59
CA ALA A 188 -14.85 -22.77 14.00
C ALA A 188 -15.18 -21.27 14.12
N LYS A 189 -14.84 -20.65 15.25
CA LYS A 189 -14.97 -19.20 15.43
C LYS A 189 -14.08 -18.46 14.44
N ASP A 190 -12.82 -18.82 14.28
CA ASP A 190 -11.91 -18.05 13.42
C ASP A 190 -12.29 -18.19 11.94
N ILE A 191 -12.62 -19.40 11.48
CA ILE A 191 -13.08 -19.68 10.11
C ILE A 191 -14.41 -18.98 9.78
N SER A 192 -15.21 -18.63 10.80
CA SER A 192 -16.46 -17.87 10.64
C SER A 192 -16.30 -16.40 10.30
N TRP A 193 -15.15 -15.83 10.68
CA TRP A 193 -14.86 -14.40 10.53
C TRP A 193 -13.79 -14.16 9.47
N TRP A 194 -12.89 -15.12 9.28
CA TRP A 194 -11.72 -14.99 8.41
C TRP A 194 -11.76 -16.04 7.30
N TYR A 195 -11.57 -15.59 6.06
CA TYR A 195 -11.47 -16.47 4.90
C TYR A 195 -10.06 -17.07 4.84
N ALA A 196 -9.93 -18.35 5.20
CA ALA A 196 -8.68 -19.09 5.02
C ALA A 196 -8.93 -20.62 5.04
N PRO A 197 -8.00 -21.40 4.45
CA PRO A 197 -7.99 -22.85 4.56
C PRO A 197 -7.92 -23.30 6.03
N ASP A 198 -8.68 -24.33 6.37
CA ASP A 198 -8.73 -24.78 7.76
C ASP A 198 -7.43 -25.46 8.22
N ASN A 199 -6.68 -26.11 7.33
CA ASN A 199 -5.37 -26.69 7.64
C ASN A 199 -4.33 -25.63 8.06
N ALA A 200 -4.40 -24.42 7.50
CA ALA A 200 -3.55 -23.30 7.89
C ALA A 200 -3.88 -22.82 9.32
N TYR A 201 -5.17 -22.65 9.62
CA TYR A 201 -5.61 -22.34 10.98
C TYR A 201 -5.33 -23.46 11.97
N MET A 202 -5.50 -24.71 11.57
CA MET A 202 -5.16 -25.86 12.41
C MET A 202 -3.66 -25.85 12.74
N THR A 203 -2.79 -25.58 11.75
CA THR A 203 -1.33 -25.45 11.98
C THR A 203 -1.03 -24.36 12.99
N SER A 204 -1.63 -23.18 12.81
CA SER A 204 -1.46 -22.02 13.70
C SER A 204 -1.93 -22.33 15.13
N LEU A 205 -3.12 -22.90 15.29
CA LEU A 205 -3.66 -23.22 16.61
C LEU A 205 -2.80 -24.28 17.32
N CYS A 206 -2.28 -25.28 16.61
CA CYS A 206 -1.39 -26.28 17.21
C CYS A 206 -0.02 -25.72 17.60
N GLU A 207 0.56 -24.83 16.80
CA GLU A 207 1.92 -24.33 17.03
C GLU A 207 1.99 -23.13 17.98
N ILE A 208 0.95 -22.28 17.97
CA ILE A 208 1.01 -20.94 18.58
C ILE A 208 0.07 -20.83 19.79
N SER A 209 -1.15 -21.39 19.69
CA SER A 209 -2.17 -21.10 20.70
C SER A 209 -1.98 -21.84 22.02
N GLY A 210 -1.28 -22.99 22.00
CA GLY A 210 -1.14 -23.87 23.16
C GLY A 210 -2.46 -24.45 23.69
N ILE A 211 -3.60 -24.23 23.02
CA ILE A 211 -4.94 -24.64 23.47
C ILE A 211 -5.06 -26.16 23.58
N ALA A 212 -4.46 -26.88 22.63
CA ALA A 212 -4.44 -28.33 22.60
C ALA A 212 -3.02 -28.84 22.35
N LYS A 213 -2.67 -29.94 23.00
CA LYS A 213 -1.41 -30.63 22.77
C LYS A 213 -1.50 -31.41 21.45
N CYS A 214 -0.93 -30.86 20.38
CA CYS A 214 -0.98 -31.49 19.06
C CYS A 214 0.21 -32.41 18.80
N GLY A 215 -0.06 -33.63 18.35
CA GLY A 215 0.92 -34.57 17.81
C GLY A 215 0.92 -34.56 16.27
N ARG A 216 1.95 -35.15 15.66
CA ARG A 216 2.07 -35.29 14.21
C ARG A 216 2.40 -36.73 13.83
N LEU A 217 1.70 -37.26 12.83
CA LEU A 217 2.05 -38.54 12.22
C LEU A 217 3.32 -38.40 11.38
N SER A 218 4.08 -39.48 11.24
CA SER A 218 5.17 -39.52 10.27
C SER A 218 4.62 -39.32 8.85
N PHE A 219 5.31 -38.53 8.03
CA PHE A 219 4.94 -38.34 6.62
C PHE A 219 5.06 -39.65 5.83
N ASP A 220 5.95 -40.56 6.24
CA ASP A 220 6.06 -41.90 5.63
C ASP A 220 4.86 -42.82 5.94
N LEU A 221 4.07 -42.47 6.96
CA LEU A 221 2.86 -43.21 7.32
C LEU A 221 1.69 -42.81 6.42
N ILE A 222 1.44 -41.50 6.32
CA ILE A 222 0.45 -40.88 5.44
C ILE A 222 1.18 -39.88 4.56
N THR A 223 1.42 -40.27 3.30
CA THR A 223 2.12 -39.45 2.31
C THR A 223 1.15 -38.91 1.27
N ASN A 224 1.54 -37.85 0.59
CA ASN A 224 0.88 -37.40 -0.64
C ASN A 224 1.35 -38.22 -1.87
N TRP A 225 0.81 -37.87 -3.04
CA TRP A 225 1.14 -38.46 -4.34
C TRP A 225 2.64 -38.36 -4.73
N GLN A 226 3.44 -37.50 -4.08
CA GLN A 226 4.87 -37.32 -4.38
C GLN A 226 5.70 -38.55 -4.02
N TRP A 227 5.27 -39.40 -3.08
CA TRP A 227 5.95 -40.67 -2.82
C TRP A 227 6.00 -41.55 -4.07
N LEU A 228 4.99 -41.46 -4.94
CA LEU A 228 4.96 -42.18 -6.22
C LEU A 228 6.03 -41.67 -7.22
N GLN A 229 6.74 -40.58 -6.91
CA GLN A 229 7.82 -39.99 -7.71
C GLN A 229 9.22 -40.24 -7.12
N GLY A 230 9.33 -40.76 -5.90
CA GLY A 230 10.60 -40.92 -5.18
C GLY A 230 11.36 -42.22 -5.49
N ILE A 231 12.68 -42.24 -5.23
CA ILE A 231 13.58 -43.39 -5.53
C ILE A 231 13.81 -44.32 -4.31
N SER A 232 13.38 -43.92 -3.10
CA SER A 232 13.62 -44.64 -1.84
C SER A 232 12.38 -44.69 -0.94
N GLY A 233 12.09 -45.85 -0.34
CA GLY A 233 11.10 -45.96 0.75
C GLY A 233 10.36 -47.30 0.81
N VAL A 234 10.00 -47.71 2.03
CA VAL A 234 9.00 -48.74 2.34
C VAL A 234 7.63 -48.25 1.83
N PRO A 235 6.75 -49.12 1.29
CA PRO A 235 5.42 -48.70 0.86
C PRO A 235 4.65 -48.02 2.00
N PRO A 236 4.14 -46.79 1.82
CA PRO A 236 3.40 -46.07 2.84
C PRO A 236 2.09 -46.80 3.14
N LYS A 237 1.58 -46.61 4.37
CA LYS A 237 0.30 -47.20 4.75
C LYS A 237 -0.88 -46.47 4.12
N PHE A 238 -0.73 -45.17 3.84
CA PHE A 238 -1.76 -44.33 3.23
C PHE A 238 -1.15 -43.39 2.18
N ILE A 239 -1.85 -43.21 1.05
CA ILE A 239 -1.44 -42.31 -0.03
C ILE A 239 -2.59 -41.38 -0.38
N GLN A 240 -2.41 -40.08 -0.14
CA GLN A 240 -3.36 -39.01 -0.47
C GLN A 240 -3.12 -38.48 -1.88
N PHE A 241 -4.18 -38.34 -2.68
CA PHE A 241 -4.07 -37.91 -4.09
C PHE A 241 -4.23 -36.39 -4.30
N ASP A 242 -3.84 -35.54 -3.36
CA ASP A 242 -4.15 -34.09 -3.35
C ASP A 242 -3.44 -33.27 -4.44
N GLY A 243 -4.13 -32.31 -5.10
CA GLY A 243 -3.50 -31.34 -6.04
C GLY A 243 -4.00 -31.30 -7.50
N GLU A 244 -4.98 -32.11 -7.91
CA GLU A 244 -5.51 -32.12 -9.30
C GLU A 244 -6.80 -31.28 -9.43
N THR A 245 -6.76 -30.18 -10.20
CA THR A 245 -7.83 -29.14 -10.21
C THR A 245 -8.63 -29.02 -11.51
N LYS A 246 -8.41 -29.85 -12.55
CA LYS A 246 -9.22 -29.78 -13.80
C LYS A 246 -10.55 -30.54 -13.74
N LEU A 247 -11.58 -29.96 -14.35
CA LEU A 247 -12.88 -30.59 -14.63
C LEU A 247 -12.69 -31.92 -15.41
N GLY A 248 -13.16 -33.01 -14.82
CA GLY A 248 -12.84 -34.40 -15.20
C GLY A 248 -12.20 -35.20 -14.05
N GLY A 249 -11.59 -34.49 -13.08
CA GLY A 249 -11.53 -34.74 -11.63
C GLY A 249 -10.82 -36.01 -11.14
N LYS A 250 -9.78 -35.86 -10.31
CA LYS A 250 -9.15 -36.83 -9.37
C LYS A 250 -9.39 -38.34 -9.57
N LEU A 251 -10.63 -38.82 -9.52
CA LEU A 251 -11.00 -40.22 -9.74
C LEU A 251 -10.64 -40.76 -11.15
N ALA A 252 -10.78 -39.95 -12.20
CA ALA A 252 -10.36 -40.34 -13.55
C ALA A 252 -8.84 -40.51 -13.63
N LYS A 253 -8.11 -39.67 -12.90
CA LYS A 253 -6.66 -39.79 -12.74
C LYS A 253 -6.33 -41.07 -11.98
N MET A 254 -6.95 -41.32 -10.82
CA MET A 254 -6.82 -42.57 -10.05
C MET A 254 -7.06 -43.81 -10.91
N ARG A 255 -8.05 -43.77 -11.82
CA ARG A 255 -8.29 -44.84 -12.80
C ARG A 255 -7.13 -45.05 -13.77
N SER A 256 -6.57 -43.97 -14.32
CA SER A 256 -5.43 -44.08 -15.24
C SER A 256 -4.15 -44.62 -14.59
N ILE A 257 -4.07 -44.55 -13.26
CA ILE A 257 -2.89 -44.92 -12.48
C ILE A 257 -3.04 -46.24 -11.72
N GLY A 258 -4.16 -46.96 -11.92
CA GLY A 258 -4.41 -48.25 -11.29
C GLY A 258 -4.93 -48.18 -9.85
N PHE A 259 -5.52 -47.05 -9.43
CA PHE A 259 -6.11 -46.84 -8.10
C PHE A 259 -7.65 -46.67 -8.15
N TYR A 260 -8.30 -47.36 -9.10
CA TYR A 260 -9.76 -47.38 -9.28
C TYR A 260 -10.31 -48.80 -9.12
N PHE A 261 -11.28 -48.95 -8.23
CA PHE A 261 -11.68 -50.23 -7.63
C PHE A 261 -13.16 -50.55 -7.85
N LEU A 262 -13.90 -49.70 -8.54
CA LEU A 262 -15.28 -50.00 -8.95
C LEU A 262 -15.28 -50.76 -10.27
N ALA A 263 -16.24 -51.64 -10.47
CA ALA A 263 -16.55 -52.23 -11.77
C ALA A 263 -17.21 -51.20 -12.71
N ASP A 264 -17.43 -51.59 -13.96
CA ASP A 264 -18.05 -50.71 -14.98
C ASP A 264 -19.48 -50.30 -14.64
N ASP A 265 -20.17 -51.07 -13.80
CA ASP A 265 -21.50 -50.76 -13.25
C ASP A 265 -21.49 -49.68 -12.15
N GLN A 266 -20.30 -49.21 -11.75
CA GLN A 266 -20.06 -48.19 -10.72
C GLN A 266 -20.68 -48.50 -9.34
N SER A 267 -21.06 -49.75 -9.08
CA SER A 267 -21.76 -50.17 -7.86
C SER A 267 -21.19 -51.45 -7.25
N THR A 268 -20.43 -52.25 -8.00
CA THR A 268 -19.73 -53.44 -7.49
C THR A 268 -18.22 -53.23 -7.41
N CYS A 269 -17.58 -53.91 -6.46
CA CYS A 269 -16.14 -53.82 -6.27
C CYS A 269 -15.38 -54.77 -7.20
N ASN A 270 -14.34 -54.25 -7.84
CA ASN A 270 -13.38 -55.00 -8.64
C ASN A 270 -12.21 -55.44 -7.75
N THR A 271 -12.35 -56.62 -7.14
CA THR A 271 -11.34 -57.18 -6.22
C THR A 271 -9.98 -57.40 -6.89
N THR A 272 -9.97 -57.77 -8.17
CA THR A 272 -8.75 -57.93 -8.96
C THR A 272 -7.97 -56.61 -9.08
N SER A 273 -8.67 -55.48 -9.20
CA SER A 273 -8.03 -54.16 -9.23
C SER A 273 -7.34 -53.84 -7.91
N VAL A 274 -8.01 -54.13 -6.77
CA VAL A 274 -7.45 -53.92 -5.43
C VAL A 274 -6.18 -54.75 -5.20
N GLU A 275 -6.18 -56.02 -5.62
CA GLU A 275 -5.01 -56.91 -5.52
C GLU A 275 -3.86 -56.46 -6.43
N ASN A 276 -4.16 -56.05 -7.67
CA ASN A 276 -3.16 -55.54 -8.61
C ASN A 276 -2.47 -54.27 -8.11
N THR A 277 -3.18 -53.35 -7.44
CA THR A 277 -2.58 -52.14 -6.88
C THR A 277 -1.59 -52.45 -5.76
N LYS A 278 -1.86 -53.45 -4.93
CA LYS A 278 -0.89 -53.92 -3.92
C LYS A 278 0.38 -54.46 -4.57
N TYR A 279 0.23 -55.22 -5.64
CA TYR A 279 1.37 -55.67 -6.44
C TYR A 279 2.14 -54.50 -7.06
N ILE A 280 1.46 -53.47 -7.59
CA ILE A 280 2.10 -52.25 -8.11
C ILE A 280 2.95 -51.53 -7.04
N LEU A 281 2.44 -51.45 -5.81
CA LEU A 281 3.15 -50.85 -4.67
C LEU A 281 4.38 -51.66 -4.25
N GLU A 282 4.30 -52.99 -4.32
CA GLU A 282 5.41 -53.90 -4.00
C GLU A 282 6.45 -54.01 -5.13
N SER A 283 6.04 -53.89 -6.39
CA SER A 283 6.88 -54.23 -7.56
C SER A 283 7.63 -53.06 -8.22
N ARG A 284 7.48 -51.81 -7.77
CA ARG A 284 8.15 -50.60 -8.34
C ARG A 284 8.01 -50.42 -9.86
N ILE A 285 6.81 -50.55 -10.44
CA ILE A 285 6.62 -50.30 -11.89
C ILE A 285 5.68 -49.11 -12.10
N ALA A 286 6.24 -47.91 -12.21
CA ALA A 286 5.59 -46.80 -12.89
C ALA A 286 6.60 -45.73 -13.32
N GLN A 287 6.79 -45.54 -14.63
CA GLN A 287 7.51 -44.40 -15.19
C GLN A 287 6.60 -43.16 -15.13
N TRP A 288 6.77 -42.31 -14.11
CA TRP A 288 5.83 -41.21 -13.80
C TRP A 288 6.24 -39.83 -14.34
N ASP A 289 7.42 -39.71 -14.93
CA ASP A 289 7.99 -38.43 -15.40
C ASP A 289 7.20 -37.79 -16.55
N LYS A 290 6.20 -38.48 -17.11
CA LYS A 290 5.45 -38.04 -18.29
C LYS A 290 4.04 -37.49 -18.02
N VAL A 291 3.63 -37.29 -16.76
CA VAL A 291 2.22 -36.94 -16.46
C VAL A 291 2.01 -35.82 -15.44
N ALA A 292 3.05 -35.03 -15.13
CA ALA A 292 2.91 -33.83 -14.29
C ALA A 292 2.30 -32.67 -15.09
N SER A 293 1.18 -32.11 -14.60
CA SER A 293 0.57 -30.90 -15.18
C SER A 293 1.23 -29.62 -14.65
N SER A 294 1.03 -28.48 -15.32
CA SER A 294 1.58 -27.18 -14.93
C SER A 294 1.20 -26.73 -13.50
N SER A 295 0.05 -27.19 -12.97
CA SER A 295 -0.33 -26.94 -11.57
C SER A 295 0.58 -27.65 -10.56
N HIS A 296 1.21 -28.76 -10.94
CA HIS A 296 2.14 -29.51 -10.09
C HIS A 296 3.51 -28.81 -9.96
N GLN A 297 3.95 -28.07 -11.00
CA GLN A 297 5.16 -27.25 -10.93
C GLN A 297 4.95 -26.00 -10.06
N GLN A 298 3.74 -25.44 -10.10
CA GLN A 298 3.33 -24.29 -9.28
C GLN A 298 3.24 -24.65 -7.78
N PHE A 299 2.71 -25.84 -7.45
CA PHE A 299 2.66 -26.33 -6.06
C PHE A 299 4.04 -26.72 -5.53
N LYS A 300 4.91 -27.26 -6.39
CA LYS A 300 6.30 -27.56 -6.05
C LYS A 300 7.12 -26.28 -5.76
N MET A 301 6.95 -25.25 -6.57
CA MET A 301 7.54 -23.92 -6.32
C MET A 301 7.07 -23.32 -4.99
N TYR A 302 5.77 -23.43 -4.67
CA TYR A 302 5.21 -23.04 -3.37
C TYR A 302 5.86 -23.81 -2.20
N GLN A 303 6.05 -25.12 -2.35
CA GLN A 303 6.67 -26.00 -1.36
C GLN A 303 8.16 -25.68 -1.15
N ASP A 304 8.90 -25.44 -2.24
CA ASP A 304 10.33 -25.13 -2.20
C ASP A 304 10.59 -23.76 -1.52
N ILE A 305 9.69 -22.80 -1.72
CA ILE A 305 9.70 -21.49 -1.05
C ILE A 305 9.48 -21.69 0.47
N VAL A 306 8.42 -22.42 0.84
CA VAL A 306 8.12 -22.73 2.25
C VAL A 306 9.31 -23.45 2.91
N ASP A 307 9.91 -24.44 2.24
CA ASP A 307 11.06 -25.21 2.75
C ASP A 307 12.34 -24.36 2.91
N LEU A 308 12.61 -23.42 2.01
CA LEU A 308 13.73 -22.47 2.11
C LEU A 308 13.56 -21.53 3.31
N PHE A 309 12.33 -21.09 3.58
CA PHE A 309 12.04 -20.20 4.72
C PHE A 309 12.05 -20.91 6.08
N TYR A 310 11.60 -22.18 6.17
CA TYR A 310 11.63 -22.97 7.42
C TYR A 310 13.00 -23.58 7.76
N SER A 311 13.97 -23.56 6.83
CA SER A 311 15.31 -24.16 7.02
C SER A 311 16.40 -23.16 7.44
N THR A 312 16.12 -21.85 7.46
CA THR A 312 17.05 -20.81 7.92
C THR A 312 16.76 -20.37 9.36
N ARG A 313 17.79 -19.88 10.07
CA ARG A 313 17.66 -19.36 11.46
C ARG A 313 16.59 -18.24 11.60
N ILE A 314 16.28 -17.56 10.50
CA ILE A 314 15.32 -16.44 10.40
C ILE A 314 13.86 -16.94 10.48
N GLY A 315 13.54 -18.11 9.91
CA GLY A 315 12.18 -18.68 9.94
C GLY A 315 11.70 -19.15 11.32
N ALA A 316 12.61 -19.36 12.27
CA ALA A 316 12.27 -19.81 13.62
C ALA A 316 11.59 -18.72 14.47
N THR A 317 11.80 -17.44 14.15
CA THR A 317 11.35 -16.28 14.93
C THR A 317 10.17 -15.54 14.26
N MET A 318 10.03 -15.61 12.92
CA MET A 318 8.97 -14.94 12.14
C MET A 318 7.67 -15.76 11.95
N ARG A 319 7.43 -16.79 12.78
CA ARG A 319 6.33 -17.77 12.61
C ARG A 319 4.91 -17.17 12.61
N GLN A 320 4.71 -15.99 13.20
CA GLN A 320 3.39 -15.36 13.37
C GLN A 320 2.94 -14.55 12.15
N SER A 321 3.88 -13.96 11.39
CA SER A 321 3.60 -13.03 10.30
C SER A 321 3.66 -13.68 8.91
N LEU A 322 4.34 -14.83 8.76
CA LEU A 322 4.49 -15.57 7.49
C LEU A 322 3.24 -16.35 7.07
N ILE A 323 2.39 -16.78 8.01
CA ILE A 323 1.11 -17.47 7.71
C ILE A 323 0.14 -16.50 7.02
N THR A 324 0.21 -15.22 7.37
CA THR A 324 -0.63 -14.14 6.85
C THR A 324 -0.20 -13.71 5.44
N LEU A 325 1.10 -13.82 5.10
CA LEU A 325 1.65 -13.55 3.76
C LEU A 325 1.15 -14.58 2.72
N GLY A 326 1.03 -15.85 3.11
CA GLY A 326 0.43 -16.90 2.26
C GLY A 326 -1.07 -16.69 2.01
N VAL A 327 -1.80 -16.11 2.97
CA VAL A 327 -3.22 -15.71 2.84
C VAL A 327 -3.37 -14.52 1.89
N VAL A 328 -2.39 -13.62 1.90
CA VAL A 328 -2.33 -12.40 1.11
C VAL A 328 -1.99 -12.66 -0.36
N LEU A 329 -0.99 -13.50 -0.66
CA LEU A 329 -0.65 -13.86 -2.04
C LEU A 329 -1.79 -14.62 -2.73
N ALA A 330 -2.54 -15.43 -1.99
CA ALA A 330 -3.78 -16.05 -2.48
C ALA A 330 -4.89 -15.00 -2.77
N PHE A 331 -4.92 -13.90 -1.99
CA PHE A 331 -5.85 -12.79 -2.18
C PHE A 331 -5.54 -11.98 -3.44
N VAL A 332 -4.27 -11.72 -3.75
CA VAL A 332 -3.83 -11.00 -4.96
C VAL A 332 -4.28 -11.72 -6.23
N CYS A 333 -4.09 -13.04 -6.32
CA CYS A 333 -4.58 -13.83 -7.46
C CYS A 333 -6.12 -13.87 -7.57
N LEU A 334 -6.85 -13.73 -6.45
CA LEU A 334 -8.31 -13.78 -6.41
C LEU A 334 -8.96 -12.43 -6.74
N VAL A 335 -8.32 -11.32 -6.39
CA VAL A 335 -8.81 -9.96 -6.70
C VAL A 335 -8.76 -9.73 -8.21
N GLU A 336 -7.70 -10.14 -8.91
CA GLU A 336 -7.62 -10.05 -10.36
C GLU A 336 -8.70 -10.89 -11.08
N GLY A 337 -8.99 -12.11 -10.59
CA GLY A 337 -10.01 -12.97 -11.18
C GLY A 337 -11.46 -12.58 -10.83
N GLY A 338 -11.69 -12.06 -9.64
CA GLY A 338 -13.02 -11.77 -9.09
C GLY A 338 -13.54 -10.36 -9.41
N VAL A 339 -12.66 -9.34 -9.38
CA VAL A 339 -13.05 -7.94 -9.65
C VAL A 339 -13.39 -7.74 -11.13
N ILE A 340 -12.64 -8.38 -12.04
CA ILE A 340 -12.91 -8.32 -13.49
C ILE A 340 -14.28 -8.96 -13.82
N ARG A 341 -14.67 -10.01 -13.10
CA ARG A 341 -15.91 -10.75 -13.34
C ARG A 341 -17.15 -10.07 -12.74
N SER A 342 -17.04 -9.53 -11.53
CA SER A 342 -18.12 -8.83 -10.83
C SER A 342 -18.54 -7.52 -11.52
N GLU A 343 -17.63 -6.83 -12.19
CA GLU A 343 -17.91 -5.53 -12.82
C GLU A 343 -18.39 -5.67 -14.28
N TYR A 344 -18.01 -6.75 -14.99
CA TYR A 344 -18.66 -7.11 -16.26
C TYR A 344 -20.17 -7.30 -16.07
N GLU A 345 -20.57 -7.99 -14.99
CA GLU A 345 -21.98 -8.26 -14.67
C GLU A 345 -22.75 -7.02 -14.17
N LYS A 346 -22.10 -6.06 -13.49
CA LYS A 346 -22.76 -4.79 -13.13
C LYS A 346 -22.90 -3.85 -14.32
N TRP A 347 -21.91 -3.79 -15.21
CA TRP A 347 -21.96 -2.91 -16.38
C TRP A 347 -23.05 -3.34 -17.38
N THR A 348 -23.25 -4.65 -17.57
CA THR A 348 -24.35 -5.20 -18.38
C THR A 348 -25.73 -4.97 -17.74
N ASN A 349 -25.81 -4.84 -16.42
CA ASN A 349 -27.08 -4.66 -15.70
C ASN A 349 -27.53 -3.19 -15.53
N VAL A 350 -26.62 -2.21 -15.58
CA VAL A 350 -26.95 -0.79 -15.32
C VAL A 350 -27.54 -0.07 -16.55
N ARG A 351 -27.42 -0.64 -17.76
CA ARG A 351 -28.12 -0.14 -18.96
C ARG A 351 -28.77 -1.34 -19.62
N GLY A 352 -30.08 -1.51 -19.46
CA GLY A 352 -30.85 -2.60 -20.05
C GLY A 352 -30.86 -2.59 -21.59
N ASN A 353 -29.70 -2.84 -22.19
CA ASN A 353 -29.48 -2.88 -23.63
C ASN A 353 -28.24 -3.76 -23.91
N ASP A 354 -28.47 -5.00 -24.34
CA ASP A 354 -27.47 -6.07 -24.53
C ASP A 354 -26.44 -5.82 -25.65
N PHE A 355 -26.33 -4.59 -26.17
CA PHE A 355 -25.52 -4.27 -27.36
C PHE A 355 -24.67 -2.98 -27.26
N ALA A 356 -24.36 -2.49 -26.05
CA ALA A 356 -23.38 -1.41 -25.91
C ALA A 356 -21.94 -1.93 -26.15
N PRO A 357 -21.11 -1.27 -26.97
CA PRO A 357 -19.71 -1.67 -27.15
C PRO A 357 -18.95 -1.55 -25.83
N ALA A 358 -18.10 -2.54 -25.52
CA ALA A 358 -17.29 -2.56 -24.31
C ALA A 358 -16.45 -1.28 -24.18
N PRO A 359 -16.33 -0.70 -22.97
CA PRO A 359 -15.44 0.43 -22.76
C PRO A 359 -14.00 0.03 -23.08
N PRO A 360 -13.19 0.93 -23.67
CA PRO A 360 -11.81 0.61 -24.00
C PRO A 360 -11.01 0.25 -22.73
N LYS A 361 -10.11 -0.73 -22.85
CA LYS A 361 -9.36 -1.39 -21.76
C LYS A 361 -8.79 -0.41 -20.72
N TYR A 362 -8.28 0.74 -21.14
CA TYR A 362 -7.71 1.77 -20.25
C TYR A 362 -8.74 2.41 -19.29
N LYS A 363 -10.02 2.54 -19.67
CA LYS A 363 -11.07 3.08 -18.77
C LYS A 363 -11.44 2.07 -17.68
N MET A 364 -11.47 0.78 -18.02
CA MET A 364 -11.72 -0.30 -17.07
C MET A 364 -10.58 -0.44 -16.06
N LEU A 365 -9.33 -0.39 -16.54
CA LEU A 365 -8.13 -0.40 -15.69
C LEU A 365 -8.11 0.80 -14.74
N ARG A 366 -8.42 2.00 -15.21
CA ARG A 366 -8.48 3.21 -14.37
C ARG A 366 -9.53 3.11 -13.25
N TYR A 367 -10.68 2.51 -13.53
CA TYR A 367 -11.74 2.31 -12.54
C TYR A 367 -11.38 1.23 -11.52
N ALA A 368 -10.87 0.08 -11.98
CA ALA A 368 -10.36 -0.97 -11.08
C ALA A 368 -9.25 -0.43 -10.17
N LYS A 369 -8.33 0.37 -10.71
CA LYS A 369 -7.27 1.07 -9.97
C LYS A 369 -7.83 2.03 -8.91
N LYS A 370 -8.84 2.85 -9.26
CA LYS A 370 -9.53 3.75 -8.31
C LYS A 370 -10.15 2.97 -7.13
N VAL A 371 -10.68 1.78 -7.39
CA VAL A 371 -11.28 0.93 -6.36
C VAL A 371 -10.22 0.26 -5.49
N MET A 372 -9.12 -0.26 -6.05
CA MET A 372 -8.03 -0.86 -5.26
C MET A 372 -7.30 0.16 -4.39
N ASN A 373 -7.14 1.39 -4.87
CA ASN A 373 -6.49 2.48 -4.13
C ASN A 373 -7.44 3.22 -3.17
N ALA A 374 -8.70 2.77 -3.05
CA ALA A 374 -9.65 3.35 -2.10
C ALA A 374 -9.17 3.11 -0.64
N PRO A 375 -9.35 4.09 0.27
CA PRO A 375 -8.89 3.98 1.66
C PRO A 375 -9.37 2.72 2.39
N GLU A 376 -10.57 2.21 2.07
CA GLU A 376 -11.13 0.98 2.63
C GLU A 376 -10.41 -0.33 2.21
N ASN A 377 -9.58 -0.30 1.16
CA ASN A 377 -8.90 -1.47 0.58
C ASN A 377 -7.38 -1.54 0.90
N ARG A 378 -6.83 -0.59 1.67
CA ARG A 378 -5.40 -0.50 2.07
C ARG A 378 -4.91 -1.55 3.07
N LYS A 379 -5.70 -2.60 3.36
CA LYS A 379 -5.34 -3.68 4.29
C LYS A 379 -4.08 -4.43 3.85
N MET A 380 -3.85 -4.50 2.54
CA MET A 380 -2.67 -5.14 1.96
C MET A 380 -1.40 -4.36 2.24
N SER A 381 -1.41 -3.06 1.92
CA SER A 381 -0.30 -2.15 2.19
C SER A 381 0.01 -2.10 3.68
N CYS A 382 -1.04 -2.08 4.52
CA CYS A 382 -0.89 -2.11 5.97
C CYS A 382 -0.16 -3.37 6.45
N PHE A 383 -0.59 -4.54 5.96
CA PHE A 383 0.05 -5.80 6.29
C PHE A 383 1.51 -5.86 5.81
N ALA A 384 1.77 -5.44 4.56
CA ALA A 384 3.12 -5.40 4.01
C ALA A 384 4.05 -4.50 4.84
N CYS A 385 3.58 -3.32 5.24
CA CYS A 385 4.35 -2.44 6.12
C CYS A 385 4.58 -3.08 7.49
N THR A 386 3.53 -3.62 8.13
CA THR A 386 3.65 -4.19 9.48
C THR A 386 4.66 -5.33 9.48
N PHE A 387 4.60 -6.18 8.44
CA PHE A 387 5.55 -7.27 8.23
C PHE A 387 6.98 -6.78 7.98
N ALA A 388 7.14 -5.72 7.17
CA ALA A 388 8.43 -5.11 6.90
C ALA A 388 9.08 -4.58 8.18
N VAL A 389 8.32 -3.79 8.95
CA VAL A 389 8.80 -3.16 10.18
C VAL A 389 9.12 -4.23 11.24
N ASP A 390 8.25 -5.22 11.44
CA ASP A 390 8.52 -6.37 12.32
C ASP A 390 9.81 -7.10 11.92
N GLY A 391 9.99 -7.33 10.62
CA GLY A 391 11.17 -7.99 10.08
C GLY A 391 12.44 -7.19 10.34
N VAL A 392 12.44 -5.89 10.04
CA VAL A 392 13.58 -4.99 10.28
C VAL A 392 13.91 -4.93 11.78
N GLN A 393 12.92 -4.73 12.65
CA GLN A 393 13.14 -4.69 14.10
C GLN A 393 13.72 -6.01 14.64
N THR A 394 13.27 -7.14 14.09
CA THR A 394 13.81 -8.45 14.44
C THR A 394 15.27 -8.60 14.01
N LEU A 395 15.63 -8.14 12.80
CA LEU A 395 17.00 -8.18 12.30
C LEU A 395 17.93 -7.25 13.11
N ILE A 396 17.46 -6.05 13.45
CA ILE A 396 18.16 -5.12 14.35
C ILE A 396 18.41 -5.79 15.71
N ALA A 397 17.37 -6.42 16.30
CA ALA A 397 17.50 -7.12 17.59
C ALA A 397 18.46 -8.33 17.53
N GLN A 398 18.72 -8.87 16.34
CA GLN A 398 19.67 -9.96 16.09
C GLN A 398 21.07 -9.46 15.71
N ASN A 399 21.29 -8.14 15.70
CA ASN A 399 22.56 -7.51 15.34
C ASN A 399 23.00 -7.88 13.91
N SER A 400 22.02 -8.00 12.99
CA SER A 400 22.26 -8.12 11.55
C SER A 400 22.89 -6.85 10.99
N THR A 401 23.57 -6.96 9.85
CA THR A 401 24.16 -5.80 9.18
C THR A 401 23.11 -5.00 8.40
N ASP A 402 23.38 -3.72 8.15
CA ASP A 402 22.51 -2.85 7.33
C ASP A 402 22.25 -3.45 5.94
N ASP A 403 23.25 -4.12 5.35
CA ASP A 403 23.10 -4.82 4.07
C ASP A 403 22.16 -6.03 4.16
N GLU A 404 22.20 -6.80 5.25
CA GLU A 404 21.27 -7.92 5.48
C GLU A 404 19.83 -7.42 5.64
N ILE A 405 19.65 -6.26 6.30
CA ILE A 405 18.34 -5.60 6.46
C ILE A 405 17.85 -5.07 5.11
N ALA A 406 18.71 -4.40 4.34
CA ALA A 406 18.40 -3.91 3.01
C ALA A 406 17.99 -5.07 2.09
N ASP A 407 18.77 -6.16 2.05
CA ASP A 407 18.47 -7.34 1.23
C ASP A 407 17.13 -7.98 1.63
N PHE A 408 16.78 -8.02 2.91
CA PHE A 408 15.44 -8.45 3.36
C PHE A 408 14.33 -7.58 2.77
N LEU A 409 14.47 -6.25 2.84
CA LEU A 409 13.50 -5.31 2.29
C LEU A 409 13.41 -5.39 0.76
N VAL A 410 14.54 -5.55 0.05
CA VAL A 410 14.56 -5.68 -1.43
C VAL A 410 13.80 -6.92 -1.86
N ASN A 411 14.10 -8.07 -1.24
CA ASN A 411 13.41 -9.32 -1.54
C ASN A 411 11.90 -9.21 -1.28
N MET A 412 11.50 -8.49 -0.23
CA MET A 412 10.08 -8.26 0.07
C MET A 412 9.43 -7.33 -0.95
N CYS A 413 10.10 -6.26 -1.38
CA CYS A 413 9.63 -5.34 -2.41
C CYS A 413 9.41 -6.06 -3.75
N ASP A 414 10.38 -6.89 -4.16
CA ASP A 414 10.31 -7.71 -5.37
C ASP A 414 9.20 -8.77 -5.27
N LEU A 415 9.10 -9.47 -4.14
CA LEU A 415 8.10 -10.52 -3.92
C LEU A 415 6.66 -9.98 -3.97
N LEU A 416 6.45 -8.78 -3.45
CA LEU A 416 5.15 -8.13 -3.41
C LEU A 416 4.85 -7.34 -4.69
N GLU A 417 5.78 -7.32 -5.66
CA GLU A 417 5.71 -6.51 -6.88
C GLU A 417 5.40 -5.03 -6.56
N VAL A 418 5.96 -4.51 -5.45
CA VAL A 418 5.71 -3.14 -4.98
C VAL A 418 6.21 -2.14 -6.01
N GLU A 419 7.39 -2.38 -6.57
CA GLU A 419 7.98 -1.56 -7.63
C GLU A 419 8.79 -2.42 -8.60
N GLN A 420 9.36 -1.80 -9.64
CA GLN A 420 10.34 -2.48 -10.49
C GLN A 420 11.55 -2.94 -9.64
N PRO A 421 12.13 -4.13 -9.90
CA PRO A 421 13.24 -4.64 -9.09
C PRO A 421 14.45 -3.69 -8.97
N HIS A 422 14.75 -2.95 -10.04
CA HIS A 422 15.78 -1.91 -10.01
C HIS A 422 15.46 -0.79 -9.04
N VAL A 423 14.22 -0.28 -9.08
CA VAL A 423 13.73 0.78 -8.18
C VAL A 423 13.71 0.27 -6.75
N CYS A 424 13.11 -0.91 -6.49
CA CYS A 424 13.11 -1.58 -5.20
C CYS A 424 14.51 -1.67 -4.60
N LYS A 425 15.48 -2.18 -5.37
CA LYS A 425 16.85 -2.28 -4.92
C LYS A 425 17.45 -0.93 -4.57
N ASN A 426 17.42 0.01 -5.51
CA ASN A 426 18.17 1.24 -5.36
C ASN A 426 17.54 2.20 -4.34
N ILE A 427 16.21 2.28 -4.26
CA ILE A 427 15.55 3.11 -3.24
C ILE A 427 15.85 2.61 -1.82
N ILE A 428 15.81 1.29 -1.61
CA ILE A 428 16.09 0.69 -0.30
C ILE A 428 17.54 0.93 0.08
N TYR A 429 18.48 0.76 -0.86
CA TYR A 429 19.89 1.02 -0.61
C TYR A 429 20.21 2.51 -0.42
N ALA A 430 19.44 3.41 -1.04
CA ALA A 430 19.58 4.86 -0.85
C ALA A 430 19.17 5.29 0.56
N PHE A 431 18.12 4.69 1.14
CA PHE A 431 17.56 5.05 2.45
C PHE A 431 18.01 4.16 3.61
N LYS A 432 18.78 3.08 3.38
CA LYS A 432 19.09 2.08 4.42
C LYS A 432 19.80 2.71 5.62
N ASP A 433 20.73 3.64 5.38
CA ASP A 433 21.58 4.24 6.41
C ASP A 433 20.79 5.18 7.33
N GLU A 434 19.77 5.85 6.80
CA GLU A 434 18.82 6.72 7.49
C GLU A 434 17.84 5.89 8.31
N VAL A 435 17.15 4.95 7.65
CA VAL A 435 16.06 4.17 8.23
C VAL A 435 16.57 3.26 9.34
N VAL A 436 17.67 2.52 9.11
CA VAL A 436 18.24 1.64 10.14
C VAL A 436 18.70 2.46 11.34
N PHE A 437 19.42 3.57 11.11
CA PHE A 437 19.90 4.44 12.19
C PHE A 437 18.78 4.95 13.10
N VAL A 438 17.66 5.40 12.50
CA VAL A 438 16.49 5.89 13.22
C VAL A 438 15.79 4.76 13.97
N LEU A 439 15.58 3.61 13.32
CA LEU A 439 14.90 2.46 13.95
C LEU A 439 15.70 1.84 15.11
N GLU A 440 17.03 1.92 15.09
CA GLU A 440 17.87 1.52 16.22
C GLU A 440 17.71 2.40 17.46
N ARG A 441 17.36 3.68 17.26
CA ARG A 441 17.39 4.72 18.31
C ARG A 441 16.00 5.16 18.75
N SER A 442 14.99 4.91 17.94
CA SER A 442 13.61 5.26 18.22
C SER A 442 12.78 4.03 18.56
N VAL A 443 12.05 4.11 19.68
CA VAL A 443 11.17 3.02 20.14
C VAL A 443 9.81 3.19 19.46
N PHE A 444 9.71 2.80 18.19
CA PHE A 444 8.44 2.75 17.47
C PHE A 444 7.92 1.33 17.37
N THR A 445 6.62 1.14 17.41
CA THR A 445 5.98 -0.14 17.05
C THR A 445 5.67 -0.19 15.54
N PRO A 446 5.47 -1.38 14.96
CA PRO A 446 4.91 -1.51 13.61
C PRO A 446 3.60 -0.74 13.43
N ASP A 447 2.72 -0.77 14.44
CA ASP A 447 1.45 -0.02 14.43
C ASP A 447 1.66 1.50 14.40
N GLU A 448 2.76 2.02 14.96
CA GLU A 448 3.13 3.44 14.92
C GLU A 448 3.69 3.85 13.56
N ILE A 449 4.71 3.14 13.07
CA ILE A 449 5.35 3.44 11.77
C ILE A 449 4.35 3.24 10.63
N CYS A 450 3.63 2.12 10.61
CA CYS A 450 2.67 1.87 9.56
C CYS A 450 1.42 2.75 9.69
N GLY A 451 1.05 3.13 10.92
CA GLY A 451 -0.04 4.07 11.18
C GLY A 451 0.26 5.46 10.66
N ALA A 452 1.53 5.87 10.71
CA ALA A 452 2.01 7.13 10.17
C ALA A 452 1.84 7.21 8.64
N PHE A 453 2.36 6.22 7.91
CA PHE A 453 2.43 6.30 6.44
C PHE A 453 1.26 5.64 5.70
N ILE A 454 0.45 4.83 6.38
CA ILE A 454 -0.67 4.10 5.77
C ILE A 454 -1.96 4.39 6.54
N ALA A 455 -2.85 5.18 5.91
CA ALA A 455 -4.16 5.46 6.47
C ALA A 455 -4.91 4.19 6.90
N ASN A 456 -5.46 4.21 8.13
CA ASN A 456 -6.14 3.09 8.79
C ASN A 456 -5.24 1.87 9.13
N CYS A 457 -3.92 2.06 9.26
CA CYS A 457 -2.97 0.99 9.61
C CYS A 457 -2.32 1.16 10.99
N GLY A 458 -3.09 1.14 12.06
CA GLY A 458 -2.57 1.42 13.41
C GLY A 458 -2.82 2.87 13.81
N HIS A 459 -1.93 3.47 14.60
CA HIS A 459 -2.08 4.83 15.11
C HIS A 459 -0.88 5.71 14.76
N SER A 460 -1.13 6.94 14.32
CA SER A 460 -0.10 7.87 13.84
C SER A 460 0.39 8.86 14.91
N ASP A 461 -0.01 8.68 16.17
CA ASP A 461 0.27 9.67 17.22
C ASP A 461 1.78 9.95 17.39
N LYS A 462 2.60 8.91 17.24
CA LYS A 462 4.07 8.99 17.09
C LYS A 462 4.46 8.30 15.77
N PRO A 463 5.37 8.88 14.95
CA PRO A 463 6.10 10.13 15.14
C PRO A 463 5.40 11.41 14.63
N LEU A 464 4.23 11.33 13.99
CA LEU A 464 3.74 12.48 13.20
C LEU A 464 3.14 13.64 14.01
N THR A 465 2.64 13.36 15.21
CA THR A 465 1.80 14.32 15.96
C THR A 465 2.39 14.80 17.29
N HIS A 466 3.66 14.53 17.55
CA HIS A 466 4.31 14.93 18.79
C HIS A 466 4.34 16.47 18.92
N MET A 467 3.87 16.97 20.06
CA MET A 467 3.76 18.40 20.34
C MET A 467 4.90 18.86 21.25
N TRP A 468 5.48 20.00 20.89
CA TRP A 468 6.43 20.76 21.69
C TRP A 468 6.07 22.24 21.59
N ASN A 469 6.62 23.08 22.47
CA ASN A 469 6.29 24.50 22.51
C ASN A 469 7.55 25.34 22.34
N ILE A 470 7.42 26.44 21.61
CA ILE A 470 8.43 27.51 21.53
C ILE A 470 7.94 28.78 22.23
N THR A 471 8.87 29.56 22.77
CA THR A 471 8.53 30.84 23.42
C THR A 471 8.61 31.97 22.40
N ILE A 472 7.49 32.68 22.19
CA ILE A 472 7.46 33.86 21.31
C ILE A 472 7.44 35.13 22.17
N PRO A 473 8.51 35.94 22.19
CA PRO A 473 8.63 37.09 23.07
C PRO A 473 7.79 38.29 22.60
N GLY A 474 7.72 39.33 23.44
CA GLY A 474 7.23 40.66 23.06
C GLY A 474 5.72 40.88 23.11
N GLY A 475 4.88 39.82 23.26
CA GLY A 475 3.42 39.92 23.32
C GLY A 475 2.78 40.47 22.04
N LYS A 476 1.53 40.12 21.72
CA LYS A 476 0.92 40.47 20.43
C LYS A 476 0.46 41.95 20.38
N PRO A 477 0.96 42.78 19.43
CA PRO A 477 0.46 44.16 19.25
C PRO A 477 -1.02 44.17 18.83
N PRO A 478 -1.71 45.32 18.95
CA PRO A 478 -3.06 45.47 18.41
C PRO A 478 -3.12 45.11 16.92
N ILE A 479 -4.14 44.33 16.54
CA ILE A 479 -4.38 43.91 15.16
C ILE A 479 -4.58 45.15 14.29
N ARG A 480 -3.88 45.20 13.15
CA ARG A 480 -4.09 46.22 12.11
C ARG A 480 -5.00 45.66 11.03
N PRO A 481 -5.89 46.48 10.45
CA PRO A 481 -6.67 46.05 9.30
C PRO A 481 -5.74 45.74 8.12
N TRP A 482 -6.17 44.82 7.25
CA TRP A 482 -5.47 44.56 5.99
C TRP A 482 -5.25 45.89 5.23
N PRO A 483 -4.04 46.16 4.74
CA PRO A 483 -3.74 47.46 4.18
C PRO A 483 -4.45 47.65 2.83
N LYS A 484 -4.85 48.90 2.56
CA LYS A 484 -5.40 49.29 1.26
C LYS A 484 -4.29 49.86 0.39
N ILE A 485 -4.06 49.23 -0.75
CA ILE A 485 -3.09 49.70 -1.75
C ILE A 485 -3.75 50.79 -2.61
N PRO A 486 -3.23 52.02 -2.66
CA PRO A 486 -3.77 53.04 -3.56
C PRO A 486 -3.46 52.71 -5.03
N ASP A 487 -4.43 52.96 -5.94
CA ASP A 487 -4.32 52.53 -7.35
C ASP A 487 -3.08 53.07 -8.07
N ASN A 488 -2.67 54.32 -7.77
CA ASN A 488 -1.62 55.05 -8.47
C ASN A 488 -0.21 54.88 -7.87
N LYS A 489 0.00 53.88 -7.00
CA LYS A 489 1.30 53.61 -6.40
C LYS A 489 2.11 52.64 -7.26
N PRO A 490 3.45 52.78 -7.29
CA PRO A 490 4.30 51.82 -7.98
C PRO A 490 4.20 50.43 -7.35
N THR A 491 4.58 49.43 -8.13
CA THR A 491 4.64 48.02 -7.73
C THR A 491 5.98 47.44 -8.18
N PHE A 492 6.39 46.36 -7.52
CA PHE A 492 7.47 45.50 -7.97
C PHE A 492 6.91 44.31 -8.73
N LYS A 493 7.55 43.94 -9.83
CA LYS A 493 7.16 42.76 -10.60
C LYS A 493 8.05 41.58 -10.23
N VAL A 494 7.43 40.51 -9.73
CA VAL A 494 8.14 39.37 -9.14
C VAL A 494 7.74 38.09 -9.85
N LEU A 495 8.73 37.33 -10.31
CA LEU A 495 8.52 35.98 -10.83
C LEU A 495 8.61 34.98 -9.68
N HIS A 496 7.72 33.98 -9.66
CA HIS A 496 7.82 32.82 -8.78
C HIS A 496 7.86 31.54 -9.61
N LEU A 497 8.96 30.81 -9.47
CA LEU A 497 9.17 29.45 -9.99
C LEU A 497 9.22 28.46 -8.82
N SER A 498 8.73 27.26 -9.04
CA SER A 498 8.74 26.19 -8.03
C SER A 498 8.71 24.84 -8.72
N ASP A 499 9.26 23.82 -8.07
CA ASP A 499 9.11 22.41 -8.45
C ASP A 499 9.48 22.21 -9.93
N ILE A 500 10.76 22.46 -10.23
CA ILE A 500 11.30 22.44 -11.59
C ILE A 500 11.52 20.99 -12.04
N HIS A 501 12.02 20.13 -11.15
CA HIS A 501 12.25 18.70 -11.33
C HIS A 501 12.74 18.32 -12.73
N ILE A 502 14.02 18.54 -12.97
CA ILE A 502 14.66 18.21 -14.24
C ILE A 502 14.98 16.72 -14.27
N ASP A 503 14.36 16.00 -15.21
CA ASP A 503 14.67 14.60 -15.47
C ASP A 503 15.82 14.47 -16.47
N HIS A 504 17.02 14.21 -15.96
CA HIS A 504 18.22 13.97 -16.77
C HIS A 504 18.17 12.67 -17.59
N GLN A 505 17.26 11.76 -17.26
CA GLN A 505 17.07 10.48 -17.94
C GLN A 505 15.78 10.45 -18.78
N TYR A 506 15.11 11.58 -18.99
CA TYR A 506 13.91 11.64 -19.82
C TYR A 506 14.23 11.17 -21.26
N VAL A 507 13.55 10.12 -21.72
CA VAL A 507 13.75 9.55 -23.06
C VAL A 507 12.49 9.70 -23.91
N VAL A 508 12.61 10.50 -24.98
CA VAL A 508 11.55 10.67 -25.99
C VAL A 508 11.16 9.33 -26.61
N GLY A 509 9.86 9.07 -26.70
CA GLY A 509 9.28 7.87 -27.30
C GLY A 509 9.03 6.73 -26.33
N THR A 510 9.53 6.78 -25.09
CA THR A 510 9.23 5.79 -24.04
C THR A 510 7.79 5.92 -23.53
N GLU A 511 7.33 4.98 -22.70
CA GLU A 511 5.96 5.02 -22.18
C GLU A 511 5.79 6.14 -21.14
N ALA A 512 4.87 7.08 -21.41
CA ALA A 512 4.49 8.13 -20.48
C ALA A 512 3.42 7.67 -19.47
N TYR A 513 2.63 6.64 -19.80
CA TYR A 513 1.57 6.12 -18.94
C TYR A 513 1.84 4.69 -18.43
N CYS A 514 3.02 4.52 -17.83
CA CYS A 514 3.55 3.23 -17.36
C CYS A 514 2.73 2.60 -16.21
N GLN A 515 1.91 3.39 -15.53
CA GLN A 515 0.96 2.94 -14.50
C GLN A 515 -0.02 1.83 -14.95
N LEU A 516 -0.24 1.66 -16.27
CA LEU A 516 -1.09 0.60 -16.81
C LEU A 516 -0.46 -0.80 -16.73
N ASP A 517 0.83 -0.86 -16.46
CA ASP A 517 1.62 -2.07 -16.64
C ASP A 517 1.92 -2.84 -15.36
N SER A 518 1.65 -2.24 -14.19
CA SER A 518 1.75 -2.90 -12.88
C SER A 518 0.35 -3.23 -12.38
N ALA A 519 0.16 -4.44 -11.84
CA ALA A 519 -1.08 -4.87 -11.21
C ALA A 519 -1.42 -4.02 -9.97
N LEU A 520 -0.40 -3.51 -9.27
CA LEU A 520 -0.55 -2.56 -8.15
C LEU A 520 -0.55 -1.09 -8.62
N GLY A 521 -0.11 -0.84 -9.85
CA GLY A 521 -0.12 0.46 -10.49
C GLY A 521 0.83 1.47 -9.86
N THR A 522 1.95 0.98 -9.33
CA THR A 522 2.82 1.69 -8.38
C THR A 522 3.91 2.54 -8.98
N TYR A 523 4.35 2.27 -10.23
CA TYR A 523 5.47 2.97 -10.89
C TYR A 523 5.77 4.38 -10.36
N ALA A 524 6.94 4.55 -9.76
CA ALA A 524 7.37 5.82 -9.21
C ALA A 524 7.50 6.93 -10.27
N MET A 525 8.06 6.60 -11.45
CA MET A 525 8.17 7.53 -12.58
C MET A 525 8.20 6.83 -13.95
N CYS A 526 7.60 7.47 -14.95
CA CYS A 526 7.54 7.06 -16.36
C CYS A 526 8.49 7.91 -17.23
N CYS A 527 8.34 7.84 -18.57
CA CYS A 527 9.15 8.61 -19.54
C CYS A 527 10.66 8.33 -19.53
N ARG A 528 11.09 7.20 -18.96
CA ARG A 528 12.47 6.69 -18.94
C ARG A 528 12.58 5.33 -19.63
N ASP A 529 13.80 4.90 -19.95
CA ASP A 529 14.08 3.59 -20.54
C ASP A 529 14.40 2.54 -19.47
N TYR A 530 13.37 1.76 -19.10
CA TYR A 530 13.50 0.62 -18.18
C TYR A 530 13.75 -0.73 -18.89
N SER A 531 14.14 -0.73 -20.17
CA SER A 531 14.26 -1.97 -20.94
C SER A 531 15.34 -2.95 -20.41
N GLN A 532 16.28 -2.45 -19.61
CA GLN A 532 17.36 -3.25 -19.02
C GLN A 532 17.01 -3.92 -17.68
N ASP A 533 15.91 -3.54 -17.04
CA ASP A 533 15.55 -4.06 -15.70
C ASP A 533 14.92 -5.46 -15.73
N SER A 534 14.83 -6.04 -16.92
CA SER A 534 14.33 -7.40 -17.17
C SER A 534 15.41 -8.47 -16.95
N GLN A 535 16.00 -8.55 -15.76
CA GLN A 535 16.85 -9.68 -15.40
C GLN A 535 15.99 -10.95 -15.25
N GLY A 536 15.81 -11.68 -16.36
CA GLY A 536 15.13 -12.98 -16.39
C GLY A 536 14.30 -13.24 -17.64
N ASN A 537 13.86 -12.19 -18.35
CA ASN A 537 13.17 -12.33 -19.64
C ASN A 537 13.28 -11.04 -20.49
N PRO A 538 14.42 -10.82 -21.19
CA PRO A 538 14.68 -9.58 -21.94
C PRO A 538 13.71 -9.27 -23.08
N THR A 539 12.77 -10.18 -23.38
CA THR A 539 11.71 -10.00 -24.38
C THR A 539 10.44 -9.35 -23.83
N SER A 540 10.22 -9.27 -22.50
CA SER A 540 8.92 -8.78 -21.98
C SER A 540 8.76 -7.25 -21.98
N PHE A 541 9.87 -6.49 -21.84
CA PHE A 541 9.83 -5.03 -21.82
C PHE A 541 10.27 -4.37 -23.13
N LYS A 542 11.19 -4.99 -23.90
CA LYS A 542 11.60 -4.46 -25.23
C LYS A 542 10.51 -4.58 -26.29
N ASP A 543 9.63 -5.58 -26.18
CA ASP A 543 8.49 -5.79 -27.08
C ASP A 543 7.16 -5.26 -26.49
N LYS A 544 7.24 -4.49 -25.39
CA LYS A 544 6.06 -3.96 -24.70
C LYS A 544 5.41 -2.87 -25.55
N GLN A 545 4.10 -2.95 -25.71
CA GLN A 545 3.35 -1.98 -26.48
C GLN A 545 3.36 -0.62 -25.77
N ILE A 546 3.91 0.39 -26.45
CA ILE A 546 3.81 1.79 -26.01
C ILE A 546 2.43 2.33 -26.37
N TYR A 547 1.65 2.69 -25.35
CA TYR A 547 0.32 3.28 -25.45
C TYR A 547 0.40 4.80 -25.61
N VAL A 548 1.23 5.46 -24.79
CA VAL A 548 1.41 6.91 -24.82
C VAL A 548 2.91 7.22 -24.93
N PRO A 549 3.42 7.52 -26.14
CA PRO A 549 4.83 7.85 -26.29
C PRO A 549 5.17 9.20 -25.65
N ALA A 550 6.28 9.26 -24.92
CA ALA A 550 6.84 10.45 -24.32
C ALA A 550 7.22 11.46 -25.42
N GLY A 551 6.66 12.67 -25.36
CA GLY A 551 7.00 13.74 -26.31
C GLY A 551 8.26 14.51 -25.91
N PRO A 552 8.88 15.26 -26.83
CA PRO A 552 10.10 16.03 -26.53
C PRO A 552 9.90 17.06 -25.42
N TRP A 553 8.74 17.71 -25.32
CA TRP A 553 8.55 18.83 -24.39
C TRP A 553 8.04 18.42 -22.99
N GLY A 554 8.11 17.14 -22.64
CA GLY A 554 7.49 16.60 -21.43
C GLY A 554 6.06 16.10 -21.69
N MET A 555 5.48 15.43 -20.70
CA MET A 555 4.15 14.81 -20.82
C MET A 555 3.39 14.90 -19.48
N PRO A 556 2.09 15.26 -19.49
CA PRO A 556 1.29 15.38 -18.26
C PRO A 556 0.84 14.00 -17.77
N TYR A 557 1.80 13.21 -17.30
CA TYR A 557 1.63 11.89 -16.66
C TYR A 557 2.56 11.82 -15.45
N LEU A 558 2.97 10.63 -14.99
CA LEU A 558 4.04 10.48 -14.00
C LEU A 558 5.41 10.74 -14.64
N CYS A 559 5.61 11.91 -15.24
CA CYS A 559 6.86 12.26 -15.89
C CYS A 559 7.30 13.62 -15.41
N ASP A 560 8.59 13.72 -15.11
CA ASP A 560 9.23 15.00 -14.85
C ASP A 560 9.66 15.72 -16.14
N LEU A 561 10.28 16.88 -15.96
CA LEU A 561 10.51 17.84 -17.02
C LEU A 561 11.82 17.54 -17.76
N PRO A 562 11.82 17.38 -19.11
CA PRO A 562 13.07 17.37 -19.85
C PRO A 562 13.71 18.77 -19.81
N TYR A 563 15.04 18.82 -19.71
CA TYR A 563 15.83 20.05 -19.58
C TYR A 563 15.46 21.14 -20.61
N GLN A 564 15.17 20.77 -21.86
CA GLN A 564 14.80 21.73 -22.91
C GLN A 564 13.50 22.50 -22.63
N THR A 565 12.55 21.91 -21.90
CA THR A 565 11.32 22.60 -21.51
C THR A 565 11.59 23.63 -20.42
N PHE A 566 12.48 23.32 -19.46
CA PHE A 566 12.98 24.30 -18.48
C PHE A 566 13.64 25.49 -19.19
N GLU A 567 14.60 25.24 -20.09
CA GLU A 567 15.28 26.31 -20.81
C GLU A 567 14.29 27.14 -21.66
N SER A 568 13.34 26.49 -22.34
CA SER A 568 12.26 27.15 -23.07
C SER A 568 11.45 28.10 -22.18
N ALA A 569 11.10 27.68 -20.96
CA ALA A 569 10.40 28.49 -19.98
C ALA A 569 11.20 29.77 -19.64
N ILE A 570 12.45 29.60 -19.22
CA ILE A 570 13.33 30.72 -18.81
C ILE A 570 13.57 31.67 -19.98
N LYS A 571 13.79 31.14 -21.19
CA LYS A 571 13.93 31.93 -22.41
C LYS A 571 12.67 32.71 -22.78
N HIS A 572 11.48 32.13 -22.60
CA HIS A 572 10.23 32.83 -22.81
C HIS A 572 10.08 33.96 -21.79
N ILE A 573 10.23 33.65 -20.50
CA ILE A 573 10.06 34.60 -19.40
C ILE A 573 11.01 35.79 -19.56
N SER A 574 12.29 35.53 -19.81
CA SER A 574 13.29 36.59 -20.01
C SER A 574 12.98 37.48 -21.21
N LYS A 575 12.31 36.97 -22.26
CA LYS A 575 11.85 37.78 -23.40
C LYS A 575 10.59 38.58 -23.11
N THR A 576 9.65 38.00 -22.37
CA THR A 576 8.33 38.58 -22.10
C THR A 576 8.37 39.62 -20.97
N PHE A 577 9.08 39.33 -19.88
CA PHE A 577 9.11 40.16 -18.67
C PHE A 577 10.49 40.81 -18.50
N LYS A 578 10.66 41.98 -19.15
CA LYS A 578 11.93 42.73 -19.15
C LYS A 578 12.14 43.60 -17.91
N ASP A 579 11.11 43.73 -17.09
CA ASP A 579 11.01 44.65 -15.95
C ASP A 579 10.78 43.89 -14.64
N LEU A 580 11.31 42.66 -14.52
CA LEU A 580 11.32 41.93 -13.25
C LEU A 580 12.24 42.62 -12.25
N ASP A 581 11.74 42.82 -11.04
CA ASP A 581 12.52 43.36 -9.91
C ASP A 581 13.37 42.28 -9.23
N TYR A 582 12.82 41.08 -9.09
CA TYR A 582 13.50 39.89 -8.57
C TYR A 582 12.73 38.62 -8.91
N ILE A 583 13.39 37.48 -8.75
CA ILE A 583 12.84 36.14 -8.94
C ILE A 583 12.84 35.42 -7.60
N ILE A 584 11.77 34.69 -7.29
CA ILE A 584 11.68 33.74 -6.19
C ILE A 584 11.70 32.33 -6.80
N ILE A 585 12.51 31.45 -6.24
CA ILE A 585 12.51 30.01 -6.54
C ILE A 585 12.32 29.24 -5.25
N THR A 586 11.28 28.42 -5.14
CA THR A 586 10.98 27.66 -3.93
C THR A 586 11.34 26.18 -4.06
N GLY A 587 12.60 25.89 -4.41
CA GLY A 587 13.19 24.54 -4.36
C GLY A 587 12.72 23.55 -5.44
N ASP A 588 13.18 22.31 -5.27
CA ASP A 588 12.86 21.12 -6.06
C ASP A 588 13.35 21.17 -7.51
N PHE A 589 14.65 20.99 -7.64
CA PHE A 589 15.42 20.95 -8.89
C PHE A 589 15.60 19.53 -9.42
N GLU A 590 15.82 18.55 -8.53
CA GLU A 590 16.00 17.12 -8.89
C GLU A 590 14.66 16.45 -9.21
N ALA A 591 14.66 15.44 -10.08
CA ALA A 591 13.45 14.70 -10.43
C ALA A 591 12.98 13.74 -9.32
N HIS A 592 11.83 13.09 -9.55
CA HIS A 592 11.22 12.09 -8.68
C HIS A 592 11.87 10.70 -8.85
N ASP A 593 13.19 10.66 -8.99
CA ASP A 593 14.04 9.48 -9.06
C ASP A 593 15.02 9.40 -7.88
N SER A 594 14.50 9.50 -6.67
CA SER A 594 15.30 9.39 -5.44
C SER A 594 16.09 8.07 -5.29
N TRP A 595 15.87 7.10 -6.18
CA TRP A 595 16.68 5.89 -6.30
C TRP A 595 17.88 6.02 -7.25
N ASP A 596 18.01 7.09 -8.03
CA ASP A 596 18.94 7.16 -9.17
C ASP A 596 19.75 8.46 -9.29
N TYR A 597 19.52 9.46 -8.42
CA TYR A 597 20.41 10.63 -8.31
C TYR A 597 21.39 10.54 -7.13
N THR A 598 22.47 11.31 -7.22
CA THR A 598 23.62 11.29 -6.27
C THR A 598 24.06 12.72 -5.96
N GLU A 599 24.89 12.93 -4.92
CA GLU A 599 25.40 14.26 -4.57
C GLU A 599 26.09 14.99 -5.74
N ASP A 600 26.81 14.25 -6.58
CA ASP A 600 27.51 14.78 -7.75
C ASP A 600 26.52 15.21 -8.85
N LEU A 601 25.46 14.42 -9.08
CA LEU A 601 24.41 14.78 -10.04
C LEU A 601 23.60 15.98 -9.56
N THR A 602 23.28 16.05 -8.27
CA THR A 602 22.62 17.22 -7.67
C THR A 602 23.47 18.48 -7.86
N ARG A 603 24.78 18.39 -7.63
CA ARG A 603 25.70 19.51 -7.89
C ARG A 603 25.69 19.94 -9.36
N GLU A 604 25.79 18.99 -10.28
CA GLU A 604 25.80 19.27 -11.72
C GLU A 604 24.50 19.96 -12.16
N ASN A 605 23.35 19.46 -11.71
CA ASN A 605 22.05 20.04 -12.04
C ASN A 605 21.93 21.47 -11.50
N MET A 606 22.29 21.69 -10.23
CA MET A 606 22.30 23.03 -9.62
C MET A 606 23.23 24.01 -10.35
N ASP A 607 24.43 23.58 -10.75
CA ASP A 607 25.37 24.40 -11.52
C ASP A 607 24.80 24.75 -12.91
N ASN A 608 24.20 23.77 -13.61
CA ASN A 608 23.58 23.97 -14.92
C ASN A 608 22.41 24.97 -14.84
N MET A 609 21.53 24.81 -13.86
CA MET A 609 20.41 25.72 -13.65
C MET A 609 20.88 27.13 -13.28
N THR A 610 21.89 27.24 -12.42
CA THR A 610 22.50 28.51 -12.06
C THR A 610 23.01 29.25 -13.30
N ASN A 611 23.69 28.56 -14.20
CA ASN A 611 24.18 29.14 -15.45
C ASN A 611 23.04 29.65 -16.34
N VAL A 612 21.93 28.92 -16.44
CA VAL A 612 20.73 29.37 -17.19
C VAL A 612 20.16 30.65 -16.59
N PHE A 613 20.01 30.74 -15.27
CA PHE A 613 19.52 31.96 -14.63
C PHE A 613 20.48 33.14 -14.82
N LEU A 614 21.79 32.92 -14.70
CA LEU A 614 22.79 33.97 -14.94
C LEU A 614 22.83 34.44 -16.40
N GLU A 615 22.60 33.54 -17.36
CA GLU A 615 22.55 33.89 -18.79
C GLU A 615 21.31 34.73 -19.13
N TYR A 616 20.13 34.26 -18.73
CA TYR A 616 18.87 34.88 -19.15
C TYR A 616 18.43 36.05 -18.25
N PHE A 617 18.92 36.12 -17.02
CA PHE A 617 18.60 37.15 -16.03
C PHE A 617 19.85 37.75 -15.34
N PRO A 618 20.84 38.27 -16.09
CA PRO A 618 22.13 38.68 -15.53
C PRO A 618 22.07 39.84 -14.53
N ASN A 619 20.96 40.59 -14.51
CA ASN A 619 20.79 41.77 -13.66
C ASN A 619 19.56 41.67 -12.74
N VAL A 620 18.91 40.52 -12.66
CA VAL A 620 17.74 40.31 -11.80
C VAL A 620 18.16 39.36 -10.68
N PRO A 621 18.10 39.76 -9.41
CA PRO A 621 18.48 38.88 -8.32
C PRO A 621 17.46 37.73 -8.18
N VAL A 622 17.98 36.55 -7.87
CA VAL A 622 17.20 35.33 -7.66
C VAL A 622 17.32 34.92 -6.20
N TYR A 623 16.19 34.78 -5.52
CA TYR A 623 16.12 34.35 -4.13
C TYR A 623 15.54 32.95 -4.07
N VAL A 624 16.31 32.02 -3.53
CA VAL A 624 16.03 30.59 -3.58
C VAL A 624 15.74 30.07 -2.17
N SER A 625 14.74 29.20 -2.06
CA SER A 625 14.58 28.32 -0.90
C SER A 625 14.98 26.91 -1.30
N ILE A 626 15.51 26.17 -0.33
CA ILE A 626 15.74 24.73 -0.46
C ILE A 626 14.42 23.97 -0.55
N GLY A 627 14.37 22.96 -1.41
CA GLY A 627 13.31 21.97 -1.55
C GLY A 627 13.70 20.62 -0.96
N ASN A 628 12.78 19.66 -1.01
CA ASN A 628 12.96 18.37 -0.35
C ASN A 628 13.70 17.36 -1.24
N HIS A 629 13.66 17.53 -2.56
CA HIS A 629 14.35 16.67 -3.53
C HIS A 629 15.85 16.95 -3.67
N GLU A 630 16.41 17.99 -3.05
CA GLU A 630 17.87 18.24 -3.12
C GLU A 630 18.71 17.37 -2.17
N GLY A 631 18.10 16.75 -1.16
CA GLY A 631 18.78 15.80 -0.27
C GLY A 631 19.10 14.49 -0.98
N VAL A 632 20.18 13.83 -0.59
CA VAL A 632 20.55 12.48 -1.07
C VAL A 632 20.73 11.56 0.16
N PRO A 633 19.78 10.66 0.45
CA PRO A 633 18.48 10.50 -0.23
C PRO A 633 17.53 11.69 0.02
N GLN A 634 16.43 11.75 -0.74
CA GLN A 634 15.38 12.76 -0.61
C GLN A 634 15.02 13.04 0.87
N ASP A 635 14.79 14.33 1.21
CA ASP A 635 14.45 14.83 2.55
C ASP A 635 15.53 14.65 3.65
N ALA A 636 16.61 13.89 3.39
CA ALA A 636 17.60 13.54 4.40
C ALA A 636 18.46 14.74 4.81
N MET A 637 18.02 15.45 5.86
CA MET A 637 18.72 16.61 6.41
C MET A 637 18.80 16.50 7.94
N ALA A 638 19.89 15.91 8.43
CA ALA A 638 20.09 15.80 9.88
C ALA A 638 20.45 17.18 10.49
N PRO A 639 19.83 17.58 11.61
CA PRO A 639 20.24 18.77 12.35
C PRO A 639 21.61 18.56 13.03
N HIS A 640 22.28 19.66 13.40
CA HIS A 640 23.57 19.68 14.09
C HIS A 640 23.57 18.94 15.43
N THR A 641 22.40 18.76 16.04
CA THR A 641 22.24 18.00 17.29
C THR A 641 22.27 16.49 17.10
N MET A 642 22.28 16.01 15.85
CA MET A 642 22.25 14.59 15.53
C MET A 642 23.59 13.90 15.84
N PRO A 643 23.59 12.69 16.45
CA PRO A 643 24.79 11.88 16.53
C PRO A 643 25.35 11.57 15.14
N GLU A 644 26.68 11.46 15.03
CA GLU A 644 27.37 11.18 13.76
C GLU A 644 27.07 12.25 12.67
N TYR A 645 26.91 13.52 13.07
CA TYR A 645 26.60 14.64 12.18
C TYR A 645 27.53 14.73 10.96
N ASP A 646 28.84 14.48 11.09
CA ASP A 646 29.76 14.52 9.95
C ASP A 646 29.39 13.52 8.82
N LYS A 647 28.68 12.43 9.16
CA LYS A 647 28.19 11.45 8.18
C LYS A 647 26.80 11.81 7.64
N ARG A 648 25.96 12.46 8.46
CA ARG A 648 24.49 12.56 8.23
C ARG A 648 24.01 13.97 7.96
N GLY A 649 24.84 14.95 8.30
CA GLY A 649 24.55 16.37 8.17
C GLY A 649 24.56 16.79 6.71
N PRO A 650 23.65 17.69 6.30
CA PRO A 650 23.52 18.15 4.92
C PRO A 650 24.59 19.18 4.53
N GLN A 651 25.77 19.17 5.16
CA GLN A 651 26.79 20.21 4.96
C GLN A 651 27.30 20.26 3.52
N TRP A 652 27.39 19.12 2.85
CA TRP A 652 27.76 19.02 1.43
C TRP A 652 26.74 19.77 0.56
N LEU A 653 25.44 19.62 0.85
CA LEU A 653 24.34 20.26 0.13
C LEU A 653 24.28 21.75 0.45
N TYR A 654 24.42 22.13 1.72
CA TYR A 654 24.45 23.52 2.13
C TYR A 654 25.62 24.28 1.51
N LYS A 655 26.72 23.58 1.22
CA LYS A 655 27.83 24.14 0.44
C LYS A 655 27.44 24.40 -1.01
N ILE A 656 26.76 23.46 -1.69
CA ILE A 656 26.26 23.67 -3.06
C ILE A 656 25.27 24.85 -3.10
N MET A 657 24.31 24.88 -2.16
CA MET A 657 23.35 25.97 -2.02
C MET A 657 24.04 27.31 -1.78
N SER A 658 25.02 27.35 -0.88
CA SER A 658 25.81 28.56 -0.61
C SER A 658 26.55 29.05 -1.85
N ASP A 659 27.13 28.15 -2.65
CA ASP A 659 27.84 28.51 -3.87
C ASP A 659 26.86 29.08 -4.92
N MET A 660 25.73 28.42 -5.17
CA MET A 660 24.66 28.91 -6.04
C MET A 660 24.13 30.28 -5.58
N TRP A 661 23.77 30.41 -4.30
CA TRP A 661 23.10 31.61 -3.80
C TRP A 661 24.06 32.81 -3.70
N SER A 662 25.36 32.58 -3.60
CA SER A 662 26.40 33.63 -3.57
C SER A 662 26.38 34.58 -4.78
N HIS A 663 25.75 34.16 -5.88
CA HIS A 663 25.54 34.99 -7.06
C HIS A 663 24.52 36.12 -6.84
N TRP A 664 23.59 35.98 -5.89
CA TRP A 664 22.43 36.88 -5.76
C TRP A 664 22.24 37.44 -4.35
N ILE A 665 22.83 36.83 -3.32
CA ILE A 665 22.69 37.29 -1.93
C ILE A 665 24.00 37.84 -1.35
N PRO A 666 23.94 38.75 -0.36
CA PRO A 666 25.13 39.30 0.29
C PRO A 666 25.96 38.23 1.00
N LYS A 667 27.26 38.49 1.13
CA LYS A 667 28.20 37.54 1.76
C LYS A 667 27.82 37.23 3.20
N GLU A 668 27.29 38.22 3.92
CA GLU A 668 26.87 38.09 5.32
C GLU A 668 25.70 37.12 5.50
N ALA A 669 24.89 36.92 4.47
CA ALA A 669 23.78 35.96 4.49
C ALA A 669 24.25 34.51 4.28
N LEU A 670 25.43 34.30 3.67
CA LEU A 670 25.94 32.97 3.33
C LEU A 670 26.28 32.12 4.56
N ASP A 671 26.59 32.75 5.69
CA ASP A 671 26.90 32.02 6.94
C ASP A 671 25.67 31.27 7.46
N THR A 672 24.47 31.87 7.40
CA THR A 672 23.23 31.19 7.81
C THR A 672 22.77 30.16 6.78
N VAL A 673 23.10 30.36 5.50
CA VAL A 673 22.89 29.34 4.45
C VAL A 673 23.71 28.10 4.75
N GLN A 674 24.99 28.26 5.06
CA GLN A 674 25.86 27.11 5.39
C GLN A 674 25.50 26.42 6.70
N TYR A 675 24.81 27.11 7.61
CA TYR A 675 24.37 26.55 8.88
C TYR A 675 23.03 25.81 8.78
N ARG A 676 22.02 26.34 8.07
CA ARG A 676 20.66 25.77 8.08
C ARG A 676 19.88 25.90 6.77
N ALA A 677 20.56 26.22 5.66
CA ALA A 677 19.95 26.57 4.38
C ALA A 677 18.81 27.62 4.49
N SER A 678 18.94 28.54 5.44
CA SER A 678 18.01 29.66 5.62
C SER A 678 18.79 30.97 5.63
N TYR A 679 18.16 32.05 5.18
CA TYR A 679 18.83 33.36 5.16
C TYR A 679 17.84 34.52 5.14
N THR A 680 18.36 35.72 5.40
CA THR A 680 17.64 36.97 5.20
C THR A 680 18.34 37.88 4.20
N VAL A 681 17.55 38.60 3.42
CA VAL A 681 18.02 39.66 2.51
C VAL A 681 17.04 40.81 2.51
N TYR A 682 17.46 41.94 1.96
CA TYR A 682 16.59 43.10 1.73
C TYR A 682 16.45 43.33 0.23
N PRO A 683 15.47 42.69 -0.45
CA PRO A 683 15.28 42.87 -1.88
C PRO A 683 15.08 44.34 -2.27
N LYS A 684 14.43 45.10 -1.38
CA LYS A 684 14.13 46.52 -1.50
C LYS A 684 14.14 47.16 -0.10
N PRO A 685 14.41 48.47 0.02
CA PRO A 685 14.33 49.16 1.31
C PRO A 685 12.96 48.95 1.98
N GLY A 686 12.96 48.64 3.28
CA GLY A 686 11.74 48.41 4.08
C GLY A 686 11.11 47.02 3.98
N LEU A 687 11.61 46.17 3.07
CA LEU A 687 11.18 44.78 2.92
C LEU A 687 12.34 43.83 3.25
N LYS A 688 12.18 43.02 4.30
CA LYS A 688 13.05 41.88 4.59
C LYS A 688 12.44 40.63 3.94
N LEU A 689 13.22 39.88 3.19
CA LEU A 689 12.85 38.55 2.70
C LEU A 689 13.58 37.51 3.53
N ILE A 690 12.85 36.52 4.02
CA ILE A 690 13.35 35.38 4.79
C ILE A 690 13.14 34.13 3.95
N SER A 691 14.22 33.44 3.60
CA SER A 691 14.18 32.09 3.05
C SER A 691 14.27 31.10 4.21
N LEU A 692 13.25 30.26 4.38
CA LEU A 692 13.10 29.36 5.52
C LEU A 692 13.17 27.90 5.06
N ASN A 693 14.04 27.11 5.69
CA ASN A 693 14.14 25.68 5.43
C ASN A 693 13.00 24.91 6.14
N THR A 694 11.96 24.55 5.39
CA THR A 694 10.85 23.71 5.89
C THR A 694 11.11 22.22 5.79
N ILE A 695 12.28 21.76 5.32
CA ILE A 695 12.58 20.31 5.33
C ILE A 695 12.75 19.81 6.78
N TYR A 696 13.02 20.72 7.72
CA TYR A 696 12.97 20.47 9.16
C TYR A 696 11.56 20.32 9.75
N CYS A 697 10.50 20.43 8.94
CA CYS A 697 9.17 19.96 9.32
C CYS A 697 8.80 18.62 8.66
N SER A 698 9.55 18.14 7.66
CA SER A 698 9.12 17.05 6.78
C SER A 698 8.89 15.73 7.52
N GLU A 699 7.77 15.05 7.24
CA GLU A 699 7.52 13.68 7.70
C GLU A 699 8.44 12.64 7.02
N PHE A 700 9.09 12.99 5.91
CA PHE A 700 10.06 12.12 5.23
C PHE A 700 11.51 12.38 5.66
N ASN A 701 11.77 13.46 6.40
CA ASN A 701 13.06 13.65 7.05
C ASN A 701 13.15 12.75 8.30
N PHE A 702 13.50 11.48 8.10
CA PHE A 702 13.49 10.47 9.17
C PHE A 702 14.40 10.82 10.36
N TYR A 703 15.41 11.67 10.17
CA TYR A 703 16.26 12.16 11.25
C TYR A 703 15.46 12.90 12.34
N LEU A 704 14.36 13.55 11.98
CA LEU A 704 13.51 14.26 12.94
C LEU A 704 12.89 13.31 13.98
N TYR A 705 12.73 12.03 13.65
CA TYR A 705 12.15 11.04 14.56
C TYR A 705 13.06 10.63 15.72
N VAL A 706 14.31 11.09 15.73
CA VAL A 706 15.20 11.04 16.90
C VAL A 706 14.93 12.24 17.82
N ASN A 707 14.76 13.44 17.24
CA ASN A 707 14.41 14.66 17.95
C ASN A 707 13.76 15.69 17.01
N GLU A 708 12.45 15.92 17.20
CA GLU A 708 11.65 16.84 16.38
C GLU A 708 11.67 18.29 16.90
N VAL A 709 12.27 18.55 18.07
CA VAL A 709 12.17 19.85 18.73
C VAL A 709 13.09 20.86 18.06
N ASP A 710 12.46 21.82 17.37
CA ASP A 710 13.06 22.95 16.64
C ASP A 710 14.45 22.65 16.03
N PRO A 711 14.53 21.79 14.98
CA PRO A 711 15.80 21.40 14.39
C PRO A 711 16.61 22.62 13.95
N ASP A 712 17.86 22.67 14.40
CA ASP A 712 18.81 23.78 14.21
C ASP A 712 18.31 25.16 14.62
N ALA A 713 17.39 25.19 15.60
CA ALA A 713 16.77 26.41 16.13
C ALA A 713 16.14 27.26 15.02
N THR A 714 15.50 26.61 14.05
CA THR A 714 14.99 27.24 12.83
C THR A 714 13.82 28.17 13.13
N LEU A 715 12.86 27.75 13.96
CA LEU A 715 11.75 28.58 14.39
C LEU A 715 12.20 29.64 15.41
N GLU A 716 13.13 29.32 16.31
CA GLU A 716 13.71 30.32 17.22
C GLU A 716 14.37 31.46 16.43
N TRP A 717 15.19 31.12 15.43
CA TRP A 717 15.79 32.11 14.54
C TRP A 717 14.76 32.93 13.76
N LEU A 718 13.72 32.28 13.23
CA LEU A 718 12.62 33.00 12.56
C LEU A 718 11.96 34.02 13.51
N ILE A 719 11.72 33.63 14.76
CA ILE A 719 11.17 34.53 15.78
C ILE A 719 12.11 35.73 16.00
N GLU A 720 13.41 35.51 16.14
CA GLU A 720 14.39 36.59 16.32
C GLU A 720 14.36 37.59 15.14
N GLU A 721 14.32 37.09 13.91
CA GLU A 721 14.24 37.92 12.71
C GLU A 721 12.93 38.74 12.63
N LEU A 722 11.81 38.13 13.01
CA LEU A 722 10.50 38.78 13.03
C LEU A 722 10.37 39.82 14.15
N VAL A 723 10.94 39.56 15.33
CA VAL A 723 11.03 40.52 16.44
C VAL A 723 11.86 41.73 16.04
N ASP A 724 13.00 41.49 15.40
CA ASP A 724 13.87 42.55 14.88
C ASP A 724 13.14 43.40 13.82
N SER A 725 12.46 42.78 12.87
CA SER A 725 11.68 43.49 11.85
C SER A 725 10.51 44.28 12.44
N GLU A 726 9.75 43.70 13.40
CA GLU A 726 8.67 44.41 14.10
C GLU A 726 9.21 45.66 14.83
N LYS A 727 10.36 45.55 15.49
CA LYS A 727 11.02 46.67 16.19
C LYS A 727 11.47 47.78 15.22
N LYS A 728 11.95 47.40 14.03
CA LYS A 728 12.37 48.34 12.98
C LYS A 728 11.19 48.90 12.18
N GLY A 729 10.01 48.30 12.29
CA GLY A 729 8.85 48.64 11.46
C GLY A 729 8.99 48.17 10.01
N GLU A 730 9.86 47.18 9.76
CA GLU A 730 10.02 46.53 8.47
C GLU A 730 8.90 45.50 8.26
N LEU A 731 8.56 45.25 6.99
CA LEU A 731 7.65 44.19 6.61
C LEU A 731 8.41 43.01 6.03
N VAL A 732 7.83 41.81 6.15
CA VAL A 732 8.50 40.55 5.87
C VAL A 732 7.78 39.76 4.79
N HIS A 733 8.55 39.28 3.82
CA HIS A 733 8.18 38.16 2.95
C HIS A 733 8.87 36.88 3.43
N ILE A 734 8.12 35.79 3.54
CA ILE A 734 8.68 34.47 3.79
C ILE A 734 8.58 33.67 2.48
N ILE A 735 9.71 33.15 2.00
CA ILE A 735 9.75 32.16 0.94
C ILE A 735 10.20 30.83 1.54
N SER A 736 9.55 29.74 1.13
CA SER A 736 9.89 28.40 1.60
C SER A 736 9.34 27.37 0.62
N HIS A 737 9.63 26.08 0.83
CA HIS A 737 9.19 25.02 -0.07
C HIS A 737 7.88 24.37 0.41
N ILE A 738 7.93 23.54 1.46
CA ILE A 738 6.76 22.84 2.02
C ILE A 738 5.85 23.84 2.73
N PRO A 739 4.56 23.95 2.35
CA PRO A 739 3.60 24.80 3.07
C PRO A 739 3.25 24.17 4.43
N PRO A 740 3.41 24.89 5.56
CA PRO A 740 3.22 24.30 6.89
C PRO A 740 1.81 23.81 7.23
N GLY A 741 0.79 24.20 6.47
CA GLY A 741 -0.56 23.67 6.62
C GLY A 741 -0.75 22.25 6.08
N ASP A 742 0.19 21.77 5.25
CA ASP A 742 0.17 20.43 4.69
C ASP A 742 0.58 19.38 5.74
N ASN A 743 0.01 18.18 5.66
CA ASN A 743 0.35 17.08 6.57
C ASN A 743 1.77 16.54 6.36
N TYR A 744 2.42 16.90 5.24
CA TYR A 744 3.85 16.70 5.04
C TYR A 744 4.69 17.38 6.14
N CYS A 745 4.20 18.46 6.76
CA CYS A 745 4.83 19.02 7.95
C CYS A 745 4.33 18.35 9.25
N LEU A 746 5.25 17.87 10.06
CA LEU A 746 5.03 17.35 11.41
C LEU A 746 4.25 18.34 12.28
N LYS A 747 3.31 17.81 13.07
CA LYS A 747 2.33 18.61 13.81
C LYS A 747 2.97 19.63 14.75
N GLY A 748 3.95 19.21 15.54
CA GLY A 748 4.63 20.09 16.50
C GLY A 748 5.25 21.31 15.83
N TRP A 749 5.95 21.10 14.71
CA TRP A 749 6.57 22.19 13.96
C TRP A 749 5.51 23.12 13.34
N SER A 750 4.54 22.54 12.62
CA SER A 750 3.46 23.28 11.95
C SER A 750 2.65 24.15 12.91
N TRP A 751 2.30 23.63 14.09
CA TRP A 751 1.52 24.36 15.08
C TRP A 751 2.31 25.51 15.71
N ASN A 752 3.61 25.33 15.98
CA ASN A 752 4.44 26.44 16.45
C ASN A 752 4.60 27.52 15.37
N PHE A 753 4.83 27.12 14.11
CA PHE A 753 4.88 28.06 12.99
C PHE A 753 3.57 28.85 12.85
N PHE A 754 2.42 28.19 12.98
CA PHE A 754 1.11 28.84 12.94
C PHE A 754 0.96 29.92 14.02
N GLU A 755 1.38 29.66 15.25
CA GLU A 755 1.35 30.65 16.34
C GLU A 755 2.35 31.80 16.12
N ILE A 756 3.50 31.54 15.49
CA ILE A 756 4.44 32.57 15.05
C ILE A 756 3.76 33.49 14.03
N VAL A 757 3.14 32.94 12.98
CA VAL A 757 2.42 33.76 11.98
C VAL A 757 1.30 34.56 12.64
N LYS A 758 0.52 33.95 13.54
CA LYS A 758 -0.53 34.63 14.29
C LYS A 758 0.01 35.77 15.17
N ARG A 759 1.17 35.60 15.80
CA ARG A 759 1.81 36.64 16.62
C ARG A 759 2.32 37.80 15.77
N PHE A 760 2.84 37.52 14.57
CA PHE A 760 3.46 38.51 13.69
C PHE A 760 2.58 38.88 12.49
N GLU A 761 1.24 38.76 12.60
CA GLU A 761 0.29 39.04 11.50
C GLU A 761 0.37 40.48 10.94
N ASN A 762 0.90 41.43 11.73
CA ASN A 762 1.12 42.81 11.29
C ASN A 762 2.47 43.04 10.60
N THR A 763 3.42 42.10 10.74
CA THR A 763 4.81 42.20 10.27
C THR A 763 5.03 41.35 9.02
N ILE A 764 4.41 40.16 8.96
CA ILE A 764 4.48 39.27 7.81
C ILE A 764 3.49 39.76 6.74
N ALA A 765 4.01 40.39 5.69
CA ALA A 765 3.20 40.89 4.59
C ALA A 765 2.73 39.77 3.64
N GLN A 766 3.58 38.77 3.36
CA GLN A 766 3.24 37.67 2.46
C GLN A 766 4.10 36.42 2.71
N MET A 767 3.53 35.24 2.45
CA MET A 767 4.25 33.97 2.42
C MET A 767 4.06 33.27 1.06
N PHE A 768 5.14 32.69 0.53
CA PHE A 768 5.20 32.03 -0.78
C PHE A 768 5.81 30.62 -0.65
N TYR A 769 5.11 29.63 -1.19
CA TYR A 769 5.48 28.21 -1.12
C TYR A 769 5.39 27.49 -2.47
N GLY A 770 5.83 26.24 -2.48
CA GLY A 770 5.84 25.30 -3.60
C GLY A 770 5.32 23.92 -3.19
N HIS A 771 6.09 22.88 -3.53
CA HIS A 771 6.02 21.49 -3.05
C HIS A 771 4.80 20.69 -3.53
N THR A 772 3.60 21.26 -3.42
CA THR A 772 2.39 20.52 -3.77
C THR A 772 2.17 20.40 -5.28
N HIS A 773 2.96 21.14 -6.06
CA HIS A 773 2.86 21.31 -7.52
C HIS A 773 1.57 21.96 -8.02
N TYR A 774 0.52 22.01 -7.21
CA TYR A 774 -0.80 22.49 -7.60
C TYR A 774 -0.91 24.01 -7.52
N ASP A 775 -1.84 24.56 -8.31
CA ASP A 775 -2.21 25.97 -8.19
C ASP A 775 -3.18 26.12 -7.02
N GLN A 776 -2.65 26.47 -5.84
CA GLN A 776 -3.41 26.44 -4.59
C GLN A 776 -3.00 27.56 -3.59
N PHE A 777 -3.70 27.60 -2.46
CA PHE A 777 -3.48 28.54 -1.36
C PHE A 777 -4.02 27.95 -0.05
N MET A 778 -3.59 28.48 1.09
CA MET A 778 -4.10 28.12 2.41
C MET A 778 -4.45 29.37 3.22
N VAL A 779 -5.61 29.36 3.89
CA VAL A 779 -6.09 30.45 4.75
C VAL A 779 -5.85 30.11 6.21
N TYR A 780 -5.40 31.10 6.98
CA TYR A 780 -5.09 30.97 8.40
C TYR A 780 -6.20 31.64 9.22
N TYR A 781 -6.80 30.88 10.14
CA TYR A 781 -7.95 31.33 10.94
C TYR A 781 -7.63 31.36 12.43
N ASP A 782 -8.01 32.44 13.11
CA ASP A 782 -7.85 32.55 14.55
C ASP A 782 -8.90 31.67 15.23
N MET A 783 -8.48 30.48 15.66
CA MET A 783 -9.37 29.48 16.26
C MET A 783 -9.84 29.87 17.67
N ASP A 784 -9.20 30.85 18.31
CA ASP A 784 -9.65 31.40 19.59
C ASP A 784 -10.75 32.45 19.42
N ASP A 785 -10.91 33.00 18.20
CA ASP A 785 -12.01 33.90 17.86
C ASP A 785 -13.28 33.07 17.61
N PRO A 786 -14.40 33.34 18.31
CA PRO A 786 -15.67 32.65 18.08
C PRO A 786 -16.18 32.73 16.63
N ASN A 787 -15.78 33.76 15.89
CA ASN A 787 -16.13 33.95 14.48
C ASN A 787 -15.10 33.34 13.52
N ARG A 788 -14.04 32.68 14.02
CA ARG A 788 -12.93 32.13 13.25
C ARG A 788 -12.37 33.16 12.26
N ARG A 789 -11.86 34.29 12.78
CA ARG A 789 -11.37 35.40 11.96
C ARG A 789 -10.20 34.95 11.07
N PRO A 790 -10.26 35.10 9.73
CA PRO A 790 -9.09 34.89 8.89
C PRO A 790 -8.06 36.00 9.16
N PHE A 791 -6.82 35.62 9.46
CA PHE A 791 -5.75 36.56 9.81
C PHE A 791 -4.56 36.54 8.84
N HIS A 792 -4.40 35.48 8.05
CA HIS A 792 -3.36 35.38 7.03
C HIS A 792 -3.73 34.41 5.92
N PHE A 793 -2.92 34.35 4.86
CA PHE A 793 -2.99 33.36 3.79
C PHE A 793 -1.61 33.19 3.13
N ASN A 794 -1.38 32.05 2.48
CA ASN A 794 -0.18 31.85 1.67
C ASN A 794 -0.48 31.72 0.18
N TRP A 795 0.54 31.99 -0.63
CA TRP A 795 0.55 31.59 -2.03
C TRP A 795 1.30 30.28 -2.17
N ILE A 796 0.74 29.35 -2.94
CA ILE A 796 1.43 28.12 -3.32
C ILE A 796 1.51 28.12 -4.85
N SER A 797 2.73 28.23 -5.38
CA SER A 797 2.95 28.33 -6.82
C SER A 797 2.77 26.97 -7.48
N PRO A 798 2.16 26.91 -8.68
CA PRO A 798 2.15 25.68 -9.46
C PRO A 798 3.57 25.33 -9.89
N SER A 799 3.79 24.03 -10.10
CA SER A 799 5.05 23.49 -10.58
C SER A 799 5.38 23.89 -12.01
N LEU A 800 6.67 23.99 -12.28
CA LEU A 800 7.18 23.97 -13.64
C LEU A 800 7.22 22.54 -14.20
N THR A 801 7.39 21.51 -13.36
CA THR A 801 7.32 20.11 -13.79
C THR A 801 5.90 19.70 -14.23
N THR A 802 5.85 18.66 -15.06
CA THR A 802 4.61 17.96 -15.43
C THR A 802 4.18 16.90 -14.41
N TYR A 803 5.03 16.59 -13.43
CA TYR A 803 4.75 15.59 -12.40
C TYR A 803 3.70 16.11 -11.38
N ASP A 804 2.63 15.40 -11.05
CA ASP A 804 2.03 14.36 -11.87
C ASP A 804 0.74 14.84 -12.56
N PHE A 805 0.62 14.50 -13.84
CA PHE A 805 -0.52 14.88 -14.66
C PHE A 805 -0.78 16.39 -14.67
N LEU A 806 0.26 17.21 -14.81
CA LEU A 806 0.16 18.68 -14.84
C LEU A 806 0.71 19.23 -16.15
N ASN A 807 0.21 20.39 -16.56
CA ASN A 807 0.95 21.21 -17.52
C ASN A 807 1.91 22.14 -16.77
N PRO A 808 3.10 22.41 -17.32
CA PRO A 808 4.09 23.29 -16.70
C PRO A 808 3.56 24.73 -16.58
N ALA A 809 3.86 25.39 -15.46
CA ALA A 809 3.40 26.74 -15.17
C ALA A 809 4.39 27.56 -14.33
N PHE A 810 4.15 28.87 -14.30
CA PHE A 810 4.83 29.82 -13.42
C PHE A 810 3.89 30.97 -13.07
N ARG A 811 4.28 31.78 -12.08
CA ARG A 811 3.47 32.94 -11.65
C ARG A 811 4.24 34.25 -11.66
N ILE A 812 3.54 35.32 -12.04
CA ILE A 812 4.00 36.71 -11.93
C ILE A 812 3.13 37.44 -10.92
N TYR A 813 3.76 38.11 -9.96
CA TYR A 813 3.11 38.98 -8.99
C TYR A 813 3.41 40.45 -9.28
N GLU A 814 2.43 41.31 -9.01
CA GLU A 814 2.67 42.73 -8.75
C GLU A 814 2.55 42.97 -7.25
N VAL A 815 3.67 43.31 -6.61
CA VAL A 815 3.78 43.55 -5.16
C VAL A 815 3.78 45.06 -4.92
N ASP A 816 3.00 45.55 -3.98
CA ASP A 816 3.00 46.97 -3.62
C ASP A 816 4.40 47.43 -3.13
N GLY A 817 4.97 48.48 -3.70
CA GLY A 817 6.35 48.82 -3.41
C GLY A 817 6.93 50.02 -4.15
N GLY A 818 8.14 50.44 -3.79
CA GLY A 818 8.84 51.54 -4.46
C GLY A 818 8.52 52.93 -3.93
N TYR A 819 7.96 53.01 -2.72
CA TYR A 819 7.68 54.27 -2.02
C TYR A 819 7.66 54.07 -0.49
N ASP A 820 7.86 55.16 0.25
CA ASP A 820 7.82 55.13 1.73
C ASP A 820 6.41 54.76 2.24
N GLY A 821 6.36 53.80 3.15
CA GLY A 821 5.11 53.29 3.72
C GLY A 821 4.36 52.30 2.82
N ALA A 822 5.04 51.72 1.82
CA ALA A 822 4.52 50.59 1.07
C ALA A 822 4.18 49.40 1.98
N THR A 823 3.20 48.63 1.56
CA THR A 823 2.62 47.51 2.31
C THR A 823 3.30 46.19 1.98
N TYR A 824 3.99 46.12 0.83
CA TYR A 824 4.61 44.90 0.29
C TYR A 824 3.65 43.71 0.18
N THR A 825 2.34 43.91 0.24
CA THR A 825 1.36 42.86 -0.06
C THR A 825 1.19 42.69 -1.57
N VAL A 826 0.77 41.51 -2.01
CA VAL A 826 0.48 41.25 -3.42
C VAL A 826 -0.78 42.03 -3.85
N LYS A 827 -0.71 42.71 -4.99
CA LYS A 827 -1.81 43.49 -5.61
C LYS A 827 -2.47 42.75 -6.78
N GLU A 828 -1.65 42.06 -7.58
CA GLU A 828 -2.07 41.25 -8.73
C GLU A 828 -1.24 39.96 -8.82
N ALA A 829 -1.83 38.91 -9.35
CA ALA A 829 -1.20 37.59 -9.48
C ALA A 829 -1.69 36.89 -10.76
N LYS A 830 -0.78 36.70 -11.71
CA LYS A 830 -1.04 36.16 -13.05
C LYS A 830 -0.31 34.84 -13.23
N THR A 831 -1.08 33.77 -13.48
CA THR A 831 -0.53 32.43 -13.73
C THR A 831 -0.38 32.19 -15.22
N TYR A 832 0.80 31.79 -15.66
CA TYR A 832 1.09 31.40 -17.04
C TYR A 832 1.32 29.89 -17.09
N PHE A 833 0.89 29.26 -18.18
CA PHE A 833 1.12 27.83 -18.40
C PHE A 833 1.41 27.54 -19.87
N ALA A 834 2.00 26.38 -20.14
CA ALA A 834 2.18 25.90 -21.50
C ALA A 834 1.60 24.49 -21.66
N ASN A 835 0.83 24.28 -22.73
CA ASN A 835 0.24 22.97 -23.01
C ASN A 835 1.23 22.08 -23.77
N VAL A 836 1.98 21.25 -23.03
CA VAL A 836 3.01 20.37 -23.62
C VAL A 836 2.41 19.29 -24.52
N THR A 837 1.17 18.84 -24.23
CA THR A 837 0.47 17.87 -25.10
C THR A 837 0.21 18.49 -26.47
N GLU A 838 -0.27 19.72 -26.51
CA GLU A 838 -0.52 20.45 -27.76
C GLU A 838 0.79 20.78 -28.50
N ALA A 839 1.83 21.17 -27.77
CA ALA A 839 3.16 21.42 -28.33
C ALA A 839 3.71 20.19 -29.06
N ASN A 840 3.65 19.03 -28.39
CA ASN A 840 4.06 17.73 -28.94
C ASN A 840 3.20 17.34 -30.16
N MET A 841 1.87 17.48 -30.10
CA MET A 841 0.97 17.19 -31.23
C MET A 841 1.25 18.06 -32.45
N LYS A 842 1.62 19.32 -32.24
CA LYS A 842 1.91 20.29 -33.31
C LYS A 842 3.39 20.28 -33.73
N ASN A 843 4.23 19.48 -33.09
CA ASN A 843 5.67 19.43 -33.29
C ASN A 843 6.33 20.82 -33.23
N LYS A 844 5.98 21.61 -32.20
CA LYS A 844 6.51 22.96 -31.96
C LYS A 844 6.85 23.17 -30.48
N GLU A 845 7.66 24.18 -30.19
CA GLU A 845 7.96 24.62 -28.82
C GLU A 845 6.66 25.01 -28.06
N PRO A 846 6.56 24.73 -26.74
CA PRO A 846 5.39 25.09 -25.95
C PRO A 846 5.15 26.59 -25.95
N GLU A 847 3.92 26.99 -26.24
CA GLU A 847 3.50 28.38 -26.14
C GLU A 847 3.06 28.68 -24.71
N TRP A 848 3.84 29.53 -24.03
CA TRP A 848 3.51 30.04 -22.71
C TRP A 848 2.46 31.15 -22.83
N VAL A 849 1.28 30.91 -22.25
CA VAL A 849 0.14 31.82 -22.34
C VAL A 849 -0.40 32.15 -20.96
N LEU A 850 -1.00 33.33 -20.82
CA LEU A 850 -1.71 33.71 -19.60
C LEU A 850 -2.89 32.76 -19.39
N SER A 851 -2.88 32.02 -18.29
CA SER A 851 -3.97 31.15 -17.89
C SER A 851 -5.11 31.96 -17.28
N TYR A 852 -4.79 32.84 -16.33
CA TYR A 852 -5.71 33.77 -15.69
C TYR A 852 -5.00 34.82 -14.83
N ASP A 853 -5.70 35.94 -14.58
CA ASP A 853 -5.45 36.83 -13.44
C ASP A 853 -6.33 36.41 -12.25
N THR A 854 -5.72 36.20 -11.09
CA THR A 854 -6.41 35.61 -9.91
C THR A 854 -7.56 36.47 -9.42
N LYS A 855 -7.35 37.78 -9.35
CA LYS A 855 -8.34 38.72 -8.78
C LYS A 855 -9.53 38.87 -9.72
N GLU A 856 -9.26 39.06 -11.01
CA GLU A 856 -10.30 39.16 -12.04
C GLU A 856 -11.10 37.85 -12.13
N HIS A 857 -10.41 36.71 -12.19
CA HIS A 857 -11.03 35.42 -12.44
C HIS A 857 -11.97 34.95 -11.32
N TYR A 858 -11.58 35.17 -10.06
CA TYR A 858 -12.38 34.78 -8.90
C TYR A 858 -13.26 35.91 -8.35
N GLU A 859 -13.35 37.05 -9.07
CA GLU A 859 -14.13 38.22 -8.69
C GLU A 859 -13.80 38.69 -7.26
N MET A 860 -12.51 38.78 -6.96
CA MET A 860 -12.01 39.17 -5.64
C MET A 860 -11.84 40.70 -5.57
N ALA A 861 -12.20 41.31 -4.44
CA ALA A 861 -12.01 42.75 -4.24
C ALA A 861 -10.54 43.10 -4.01
N ASP A 862 -9.84 42.25 -3.27
CA ASP A 862 -8.43 42.32 -2.93
C ASP A 862 -7.92 40.90 -2.57
N PHE A 863 -6.68 40.79 -2.14
CA PHE A 863 -6.12 39.55 -1.59
C PHE A 863 -6.07 39.56 -0.06
N SER A 864 -6.99 40.26 0.62
CA SER A 864 -7.07 40.17 2.09
C SER A 864 -7.39 38.73 2.54
N PRO A 865 -6.98 38.32 3.75
CA PRO A 865 -7.36 37.02 4.31
C PRO A 865 -8.88 36.76 4.26
N GLN A 866 -9.68 37.81 4.40
CA GLN A 866 -11.14 37.71 4.27
C GLN A 866 -11.56 37.34 2.84
N SER A 867 -11.01 37.99 1.81
CA SER A 867 -11.32 37.67 0.40
C SER A 867 -10.98 36.21 0.06
N TRP A 868 -9.89 35.67 0.60
CA TRP A 868 -9.53 34.26 0.43
C TRP A 868 -10.46 33.32 1.19
N SER A 869 -10.86 33.67 2.40
CA SER A 869 -11.89 32.93 3.14
C SER A 869 -13.20 32.90 2.36
N ASP A 870 -13.65 34.05 1.85
CA ASP A 870 -14.87 34.15 1.05
C ASP A 870 -14.78 33.30 -0.23
N LEU A 871 -13.61 33.27 -0.88
CA LEU A 871 -13.37 32.37 -2.02
C LEU A 871 -13.51 30.90 -1.61
N SER A 872 -12.92 30.48 -0.48
CA SER A 872 -13.05 29.09 -0.01
C SER A 872 -14.52 28.69 0.25
N ASP A 873 -15.33 29.61 0.77
CA ASP A 873 -16.78 29.39 0.99
C ASP A 873 -17.56 29.37 -0.33
N LYS A 874 -17.17 30.21 -1.31
CA LYS A 874 -17.72 30.16 -2.67
C LYS A 874 -17.38 28.83 -3.34
N LEU A 875 -16.17 28.31 -3.20
CA LEU A 875 -15.78 27.01 -3.74
C LEU A 875 -16.59 25.86 -3.11
N TRP A 876 -16.93 25.98 -1.82
CA TRP A 876 -17.83 25.03 -1.17
C TRP A 876 -19.26 25.05 -1.74
N SER A 877 -19.81 26.24 -1.95
CA SER A 877 -21.22 26.41 -2.29
C SER A 877 -21.51 26.40 -3.80
N ASN A 878 -20.58 26.84 -4.64
CA ASN A 878 -20.72 26.96 -6.09
C ASN A 878 -19.92 25.87 -6.83
N THR A 879 -20.61 24.79 -7.24
CA THR A 879 -20.00 23.66 -7.96
C THR A 879 -19.40 24.05 -9.32
N THR A 880 -19.91 25.09 -9.98
CA THR A 880 -19.39 25.51 -11.28
C THR A 880 -18.04 26.21 -11.12
N MET A 881 -17.94 27.12 -10.15
CA MET A 881 -16.67 27.78 -9.80
C MET A 881 -15.67 26.76 -9.26
N PHE A 882 -16.10 25.82 -8.43
CA PHE A 882 -15.24 24.73 -7.95
C PHE A 882 -14.70 23.86 -9.08
N ARG A 883 -15.53 23.49 -10.07
CA ARG A 883 -15.05 22.74 -11.25
C ARG A 883 -13.98 23.51 -12.01
N ASP A 884 -14.13 24.82 -12.12
CA ASP A 884 -13.14 25.66 -12.82
C ASP A 884 -11.84 25.80 -12.01
N TYR A 885 -11.95 25.97 -10.69
CA TYR A 885 -10.82 25.89 -9.77
C TYR A 885 -10.04 24.58 -9.93
N VAL A 886 -10.71 23.42 -9.93
CA VAL A 886 -10.05 22.10 -10.11
C VAL A 886 -9.30 22.00 -11.45
N ARG A 887 -9.83 22.59 -12.53
CA ARG A 887 -9.11 22.61 -13.82
C ARG A 887 -7.83 23.44 -13.77
N ARG A 888 -7.83 24.52 -12.99
CA ARG A 888 -6.66 25.39 -12.80
C ARG A 888 -5.67 24.79 -11.82
N PHE A 889 -6.17 24.15 -10.78
CA PHE A 889 -5.39 23.37 -9.82
C PHE A 889 -4.48 22.35 -10.54
N TYR A 890 -5.05 21.54 -11.46
CA TYR A 890 -4.30 20.56 -12.26
C TYR A 890 -3.75 21.11 -13.59
N ARG A 891 -4.15 22.33 -13.98
CA ARG A 891 -3.80 22.99 -15.26
C ARG A 891 -4.09 22.13 -16.49
N ASN A 892 -5.06 21.23 -16.38
CA ASN A 892 -5.49 20.31 -17.43
C ASN A 892 -6.94 19.84 -17.18
N HIS A 893 -7.37 18.80 -17.90
CA HIS A 893 -8.70 18.19 -17.73
C HIS A 893 -8.69 16.93 -16.85
N TYR A 894 -7.62 16.68 -16.11
CA TYR A 894 -7.55 15.61 -15.12
C TYR A 894 -8.57 15.84 -14.00
N ASN A 895 -9.13 14.74 -13.48
CA ASN A 895 -10.10 14.73 -12.38
C ASN A 895 -11.31 15.70 -12.52
N ASN A 896 -11.67 16.07 -13.76
CA ASN A 896 -12.76 17.03 -14.04
C ASN A 896 -14.16 16.55 -13.60
N GLU A 897 -14.30 15.37 -12.98
CA GLU A 897 -15.56 14.88 -12.38
C GLU A 897 -15.66 15.14 -10.87
N CYS A 898 -14.57 15.55 -10.20
CA CYS A 898 -14.50 15.79 -8.75
C CYS A 898 -15.60 16.74 -8.24
N TYR A 899 -15.99 17.74 -9.04
CA TYR A 899 -17.04 18.71 -8.68
C TYR A 899 -18.43 18.11 -8.44
N THR A 900 -18.66 16.88 -8.90
CA THR A 900 -19.90 16.13 -8.66
C THR A 900 -19.84 15.24 -7.42
N ASP A 901 -18.65 15.03 -6.86
CA ASP A 901 -18.42 14.23 -5.66
C ASP A 901 -18.24 15.16 -4.43
N TYR A 902 -19.19 15.06 -3.50
CA TYR A 902 -19.16 15.81 -2.25
C TYR A 902 -17.88 15.58 -1.45
N LYS A 903 -17.40 14.33 -1.35
CA LYS A 903 -16.20 14.01 -0.56
C LYS A 903 -14.97 14.63 -1.18
N CYS A 904 -14.86 14.55 -2.51
CA CYS A 904 -13.78 15.17 -3.24
C CYS A 904 -13.73 16.68 -2.98
N ARG A 905 -14.86 17.38 -3.16
CA ARG A 905 -14.94 18.82 -2.88
C ARG A 905 -14.65 19.17 -1.42
N TYR A 906 -15.11 18.35 -0.46
CA TYR A 906 -14.82 18.55 0.96
C TYR A 906 -13.32 18.54 1.23
N THR A 907 -12.60 17.56 0.68
CA THR A 907 -11.13 17.47 0.81
C THR A 907 -10.46 18.73 0.28
N PHE A 908 -10.73 19.12 -0.97
CA PHE A 908 -10.14 20.34 -1.57
C PHE A 908 -10.40 21.60 -0.74
N VAL A 909 -11.65 21.83 -0.32
CA VAL A 909 -12.00 23.04 0.43
C VAL A 909 -11.44 23.00 1.86
N CYS A 910 -11.36 21.81 2.45
CA CYS A 910 -10.77 21.63 3.77
C CYS A 910 -9.26 21.92 3.73
N ASP A 911 -8.55 21.40 2.75
CA ASP A 911 -7.10 21.58 2.60
C ASP A 911 -6.73 23.07 2.46
N ILE A 912 -7.46 23.85 1.64
CA ILE A 912 -7.20 25.29 1.52
C ILE A 912 -7.62 26.11 2.76
N LYS A 913 -8.39 25.53 3.69
CA LYS A 913 -8.80 26.18 4.95
C LYS A 913 -7.90 25.79 6.14
N LYS A 914 -6.98 24.83 5.97
CA LYS A 914 -6.06 24.40 7.02
C LYS A 914 -4.81 25.28 7.01
N GLY A 915 -4.63 26.08 8.06
CA GLY A 915 -3.40 26.84 8.27
C GLY A 915 -2.29 26.06 8.98
N ARG A 916 -2.59 24.86 9.49
CA ARG A 916 -1.65 23.97 10.20
C ARG A 916 -2.03 22.51 9.99
N SER A 917 -1.04 21.63 10.07
CA SER A 917 -1.17 20.20 9.81
C SER A 917 -1.95 19.47 10.90
N TYR A 918 -2.54 18.33 10.55
CA TYR A 918 -3.24 17.41 11.45
C TYR A 918 -4.37 18.07 12.28
N ASP A 919 -5.04 19.09 11.73
CA ASP A 919 -6.16 19.78 12.38
C ASP A 919 -7.38 19.88 11.47
N GLU A 920 -8.31 18.95 11.61
CA GLU A 920 -9.56 18.93 10.84
C GLU A 920 -10.61 19.91 11.38
N SER A 921 -10.37 20.55 12.55
CA SER A 921 -11.37 21.44 13.17
C SER A 921 -11.64 22.71 12.35
N PHE A 922 -10.72 23.12 11.47
CA PHE A 922 -10.94 24.18 10.49
C PHE A 922 -12.16 23.89 9.60
N CYS A 923 -12.48 22.62 9.39
CA CYS A 923 -13.47 22.14 8.41
C CYS A 923 -14.84 21.77 9.03
N ASP A 924 -15.02 21.89 10.35
CA ASP A 924 -16.26 21.51 11.08
C ASP A 924 -17.55 22.18 10.57
N HIS A 925 -17.42 23.38 9.98
CA HIS A 925 -18.55 24.16 9.47
C HIS A 925 -19.00 23.72 8.07
N LEU A 926 -18.18 22.94 7.35
CA LEU A 926 -18.49 22.40 6.03
C LEU A 926 -19.45 21.22 6.16
N LYS A 927 -20.75 21.53 6.24
CA LYS A 927 -21.83 20.55 6.33
C LYS A 927 -22.45 20.25 4.97
N ARG A 928 -22.94 19.02 4.83
CA ARG A 928 -23.59 18.51 3.61
C ARG A 928 -24.93 19.17 3.31
#